data_AF-A0A9J6CT08-F1
#
_entry.id   AF-A0A9J6CT08-F1
#
_cell.length_a   1.000
_cell.length_b   1.000
_cell.length_c   1.000
_cell.angle_alpha   90.00
_cell.angle_beta   90.00
_cell.angle_gamma   90.00
#
_symmetry.space_group_name_H-M   'P 1'
#
loop_
_entity.id
_entity.type
_entity.pdbx_description
1 polymer ?
#
loop_
_entity_poly.entity_id
_entity_poly.type
_entity_poly.pdbx_seq_one_letter_code
_entity_poly.pdbx_strand_id
1 'polypeptide(L)'
;MKEVNKDENKERGKGRSPISSIPLPTIEQVYCNALQKNDNEKKIEEENKSENEVLRNEMCNAYKFLVNYAYFEPNFEWLPMELLIHIFQYLNTRDLQTAGLVCKRWFDTTQYFRLCKKILVHFQIFKYSDTAQPMNYFLSCTRYFPNIKFTIVKFTPKNDAFWDLHGDMIEELSFNSCIIYKPEFLRILKSCPRLNYLCISRCDDLYKSWNIMKKSNGTKMIFSKVNTLKIHETSLLTKPIFNFMITSMPNLTSLNLENCFGSMKARERTEILDSIIEYIERQAKQIKTLNLLNTQTDLIFLEKLAETENLKLDELRLTFNGNIPTIGKCGILLLIKAQNNLKIFDLTDSKGLSNLCLMEICKNISTLRKLILTRCWLINDVGLREVRKLQFLEVLDISSCDRVTDLGLLEGLIPQGKKFFKLKELYLGLLPYMSILAVYRLSQQYDELQVLDLSGSSNSINDEAIQMIFRYQWKLKRLNLDCCAKITDFGITGYSEHSELGNCKNYVPYNLNNLKDLRYLNISGCYQITDKSLLKCFDLPDLKELNISRCHNCTEVGIQSLIKKCPFIEQLDMSECSRHVTDSTIEIVTKYLTRLEILKLNGCDQITDESLESIKFNCKYLKSLFIRRCRFIINNNPFEVLKNVKYIYN
;
A
#
# COMPACT_ATOMS: atom_id res chain seq x y z
N MET A 1 -31.02 -0.69 54.45
CA MET A 1 -32.11 -1.39 55.15
C MET A 1 -33.42 -0.72 54.79
N LYS A 2 -34.26 -1.35 53.97
CA LYS A 2 -35.70 -1.06 53.80
C LYS A 2 -36.31 -2.06 52.82
N GLU A 3 -36.80 -3.14 53.41
CA GLU A 3 -38.17 -3.66 53.34
C GLU A 3 -39.09 -3.37 52.14
N VAL A 4 -39.69 -4.48 51.67
CA VAL A 4 -41.14 -4.74 51.47
C VAL A 4 -41.84 -4.13 50.25
N ASN A 5 -41.76 -4.88 49.14
CA ASN A 5 -42.83 -5.65 48.47
C ASN A 5 -44.33 -5.27 48.59
N LYS A 6 -45.00 -5.50 47.44
CA LYS A 6 -46.44 -5.70 47.14
C LYS A 6 -47.27 -4.45 46.92
N ASP A 7 -48.19 -4.35 45.96
CA ASP A 7 -48.77 -5.18 44.87
C ASP A 7 -49.65 -4.14 44.11
N GLU A 8 -49.99 -4.14 42.81
CA GLU A 8 -50.75 -5.15 42.07
C GLU A 8 -51.08 -4.60 40.65
N ASN A 9 -51.03 -5.50 39.65
CA ASN A 9 -52.01 -5.70 38.55
C ASN A 9 -52.07 -4.90 37.20
N LYS A 10 -52.21 -5.73 36.14
CA LYS A 10 -52.70 -5.56 34.74
C LYS A 10 -51.66 -5.10 33.68
N GLU A 11 -51.50 -5.72 32.49
CA GLU A 11 -52.33 -6.65 31.71
C GLU A 11 -51.52 -7.35 30.57
N ARG A 12 -51.83 -8.63 30.32
CA ARG A 12 -51.91 -9.41 29.04
C ARG A 12 -50.74 -9.44 28.01
N GLY A 13 -50.26 -10.66 27.73
CA GLY A 13 -49.63 -11.02 26.44
C GLY A 13 -48.93 -12.39 26.43
N LYS A 14 -49.54 -13.39 25.76
CA LYS A 14 -49.19 -14.82 25.73
C LYS A 14 -47.76 -15.17 25.27
N GLY A 15 -47.15 -16.13 25.98
CA GLY A 15 -46.57 -17.34 25.35
C GLY A 15 -45.04 -17.47 25.29
N ARG A 16 -44.45 -18.15 26.27
CA ARG A 16 -43.55 -19.33 26.11
C ARG A 16 -43.11 -19.83 27.49
N SER A 17 -43.29 -21.13 27.70
CA SER A 17 -43.03 -21.87 28.94
C SER A 17 -41.53 -22.10 29.18
N PRO A 18 -41.13 -22.36 30.44
CA PRO A 18 -39.73 -22.46 30.84
C PRO A 18 -39.19 -23.89 30.75
N ILE A 19 -37.87 -23.92 30.74
CA ILE A 19 -36.95 -25.06 30.72
C ILE A 19 -37.30 -26.09 31.81
N SER A 20 -37.50 -27.34 31.42
CA SER A 20 -37.17 -28.51 32.24
C SER A 20 -36.63 -29.66 31.38
N SER A 21 -35.40 -30.06 31.71
CA SER A 21 -34.85 -31.44 31.65
C SER A 21 -35.05 -32.28 30.39
N ILE A 22 -34.07 -32.20 29.47
CA ILE A 22 -33.65 -33.35 28.64
C ILE A 22 -32.16 -33.58 28.96
N PRO A 23 -31.75 -34.77 29.41
CA PRO A 23 -30.36 -35.02 29.77
C PRO A 23 -29.47 -35.01 28.51
N LEU A 24 -28.26 -34.47 28.65
CA LEU A 24 -27.20 -34.57 27.64
C LEU A 24 -26.90 -36.05 27.35
N PRO A 25 -26.75 -36.45 26.06
CA PRO A 25 -26.30 -37.79 25.75
C PRO A 25 -24.89 -38.00 26.31
N THR A 26 -24.68 -39.08 27.06
CA THR A 26 -23.35 -39.48 27.51
C THR A 26 -22.47 -39.81 26.30
N ILE A 27 -21.18 -39.45 26.41
CA ILE A 27 -20.14 -39.56 25.37
C ILE A 27 -20.03 -40.97 24.74
N GLU A 28 -20.56 -42.01 25.39
CA GLU A 28 -20.58 -43.39 24.89
C GLU A 28 -21.60 -43.66 23.76
N GLN A 29 -22.71 -42.90 23.67
CA GLN A 29 -23.72 -43.14 22.63
C GLN A 29 -23.43 -42.44 21.29
N VAL A 30 -22.56 -41.42 21.28
CA VAL A 30 -22.06 -40.79 20.03
C VAL A 30 -20.97 -41.65 19.38
N TYR A 31 -20.22 -42.41 20.19
CA TYR A 31 -19.12 -43.25 19.71
C TYR A 31 -19.58 -44.48 18.92
N CYS A 32 -20.75 -45.06 19.25
CA CYS A 32 -21.23 -46.26 18.56
C CYS A 32 -21.79 -45.99 17.15
N ASN A 33 -22.34 -44.79 16.90
CA ASN A 33 -22.84 -44.42 15.57
C ASN A 33 -21.74 -43.89 14.62
N ALA A 34 -20.58 -43.50 15.14
CA ALA A 34 -19.40 -43.13 14.34
C ALA A 34 -18.65 -44.36 13.81
N LEU A 35 -18.75 -45.51 14.49
CA LEU A 35 -18.06 -46.74 14.08
C LEU A 35 -18.73 -47.47 12.90
N GLN A 36 -20.03 -47.25 12.63
CA GLN A 36 -20.71 -47.84 11.46
C GLN A 36 -20.61 -46.97 10.18
N LYS A 37 -20.23 -45.68 10.30
CA LYS A 37 -19.96 -44.83 9.13
C LYS A 37 -18.53 -44.98 8.59
N ASN A 38 -17.60 -45.42 9.44
CA ASN A 38 -16.19 -45.58 9.07
C ASN A 38 -15.94 -46.69 8.04
N ASP A 39 -16.77 -47.72 7.92
CA ASP A 39 -16.50 -48.80 6.96
C ASP A 39 -16.88 -48.44 5.51
N ASN A 40 -17.87 -47.56 5.33
CA ASN A 40 -18.23 -47.04 4.01
C ASN A 40 -17.29 -45.90 3.57
N GLU A 41 -16.85 -45.03 4.49
CA GLU A 41 -15.85 -44.00 4.19
C GLU A 41 -14.47 -44.61 3.93
N LYS A 42 -14.08 -45.68 4.63
CA LYS A 42 -12.84 -46.43 4.32
C LYS A 42 -12.87 -47.13 2.96
N LYS A 43 -14.01 -47.70 2.55
CA LYS A 43 -14.14 -48.27 1.20
C LYS A 43 -14.03 -47.21 0.10
N ILE A 44 -14.64 -46.04 0.30
CA ILE A 44 -14.54 -44.91 -0.64
C ILE A 44 -13.12 -44.32 -0.64
N GLU A 45 -12.44 -44.27 0.51
CA GLU A 45 -11.02 -43.87 0.58
C GLU A 45 -10.07 -44.89 -0.04
N GLU A 46 -10.35 -46.19 0.04
CA GLU A 46 -9.57 -47.26 -0.60
C GLU A 46 -9.80 -47.28 -2.12
N GLU A 47 -11.03 -47.10 -2.60
CA GLU A 47 -11.34 -46.96 -4.02
C GLU A 47 -10.71 -45.69 -4.60
N ASN A 48 -10.82 -44.54 -3.92
CA ASN A 48 -10.16 -43.29 -4.33
C ASN A 48 -8.63 -43.36 -4.22
N LYS A 49 -8.07 -44.13 -3.27
CA LYS A 49 -6.62 -44.41 -3.23
C LYS A 49 -6.19 -45.26 -4.42
N SER A 50 -6.99 -46.26 -4.79
CA SER A 50 -6.71 -47.10 -5.96
C SER A 50 -6.81 -46.31 -7.26
N GLU A 51 -7.82 -45.44 -7.43
CA GLU A 51 -7.94 -44.57 -8.60
C GLU A 51 -6.82 -43.53 -8.65
N ASN A 52 -6.44 -42.93 -7.51
CA ASN A 52 -5.30 -42.03 -7.47
C ASN A 52 -3.96 -42.75 -7.68
N GLU A 53 -3.81 -44.01 -7.24
CA GLU A 53 -2.64 -44.82 -7.56
C GLU A 53 -2.59 -45.21 -9.03
N VAL A 54 -3.74 -45.52 -9.65
CA VAL A 54 -3.85 -45.78 -11.09
C VAL A 54 -3.50 -44.51 -11.86
N LEU A 55 -4.06 -43.35 -11.50
CA LEU A 55 -3.75 -42.07 -12.14
C LEU A 55 -2.27 -41.69 -11.96
N ARG A 56 -1.71 -41.93 -10.77
CA ARG A 56 -0.29 -41.68 -10.47
C ARG A 56 0.62 -42.64 -11.21
N ASN A 57 0.23 -43.90 -11.38
CA ASN A 57 0.95 -44.89 -12.18
C ASN A 57 0.82 -44.60 -13.68
N GLU A 58 -0.33 -44.15 -14.16
CA GLU A 58 -0.51 -43.70 -15.54
C GLU A 58 0.30 -42.43 -15.82
N MET A 59 0.32 -41.46 -14.89
CA MET A 59 1.17 -40.28 -14.99
C MET A 59 2.66 -40.65 -14.91
N CYS A 60 3.06 -41.55 -14.00
CA CYS A 60 4.44 -42.05 -13.92
C CYS A 60 4.82 -42.89 -15.14
N ASN A 61 3.89 -43.63 -15.75
CA ASN A 61 4.11 -44.39 -16.97
C ASN A 61 4.14 -43.48 -18.20
N ALA A 62 3.34 -42.42 -18.26
CA ALA A 62 3.44 -41.36 -19.26
C ALA A 62 4.76 -40.60 -19.12
N TYR A 63 5.20 -40.34 -17.88
CA TYR A 63 6.53 -39.76 -17.59
C TYR A 63 7.65 -40.71 -18.00
N LYS A 64 7.54 -42.00 -17.73
CA LYS A 64 8.49 -43.03 -18.19
C LYS A 64 8.47 -43.21 -19.71
N PHE A 65 7.31 -43.08 -20.34
CA PHE A 65 7.15 -43.12 -21.80
C PHE A 65 7.84 -41.90 -22.45
N LEU A 66 7.70 -40.71 -21.85
CA LEU A 66 8.41 -39.48 -22.24
C LEU A 66 9.92 -39.54 -21.99
N VAL A 67 10.37 -40.28 -20.97
CA VAL A 67 11.79 -40.40 -20.61
C VAL A 67 12.53 -41.47 -21.42
N ASN A 68 11.84 -42.51 -21.91
CA ASN A 68 12.49 -43.64 -22.60
C ASN A 68 12.57 -43.54 -24.12
N TYR A 69 11.87 -42.61 -24.77
CA TYR A 69 12.02 -42.34 -26.22
C TYR A 69 12.23 -40.84 -26.45
N ALA A 70 13.49 -40.50 -26.71
CA ALA A 70 14.06 -39.16 -26.80
C ALA A 70 14.25 -38.48 -25.44
N TYR A 71 15.50 -38.09 -25.16
CA TYR A 71 15.78 -36.98 -24.25
C TYR A 71 14.93 -35.80 -24.70
N PHE A 72 13.76 -35.59 -24.09
CA PHE A 72 13.13 -34.28 -24.12
C PHE A 72 13.94 -33.41 -23.18
N GLU A 73 15.11 -32.96 -23.64
CA GLU A 73 15.64 -31.70 -23.16
C GLU A 73 14.65 -30.65 -23.68
N PRO A 74 13.84 -30.02 -22.82
CA PRO A 74 13.02 -28.92 -23.27
C PRO A 74 13.97 -27.84 -23.78
N ASN A 75 14.16 -27.80 -25.10
CA ASN A 75 14.98 -26.79 -25.73
C ASN A 75 14.15 -25.51 -25.76
N PHE A 76 14.01 -24.86 -24.60
CA PHE A 76 13.25 -23.62 -24.45
C PHE A 76 13.82 -22.50 -25.33
N GLU A 77 15.02 -22.67 -25.89
CA GLU A 77 15.57 -21.81 -26.95
C GLU A 77 14.80 -21.91 -28.27
N TRP A 78 14.00 -22.96 -28.48
CA TRP A 78 13.21 -23.17 -29.70
C TRP A 78 11.75 -22.73 -29.57
N LEU A 79 11.33 -22.25 -28.40
CA LEU A 79 10.00 -21.64 -28.28
C LEU A 79 9.89 -20.46 -29.26
N PRO A 80 8.82 -20.41 -30.09
CA PRO A 80 8.50 -19.23 -30.89
C PRO A 80 8.51 -17.97 -30.04
N MET A 81 8.94 -16.84 -30.61
CA MET A 81 9.05 -15.58 -29.88
C MET A 81 7.69 -15.17 -29.30
N GLU A 82 6.61 -15.48 -29.98
CA GLU A 82 5.23 -15.23 -29.54
C GLU A 82 4.90 -15.95 -28.23
N LEU A 83 5.34 -17.21 -28.07
CA LEU A 83 5.14 -17.98 -26.85
C LEU A 83 6.03 -17.43 -25.73
N LEU A 84 7.29 -17.09 -26.00
CA LEU A 84 8.16 -16.46 -25.00
C LEU A 84 7.59 -15.12 -24.51
N ILE A 85 7.11 -14.27 -25.43
CA ILE A 85 6.45 -13.01 -25.07
C ILE A 85 5.19 -13.26 -24.25
N HIS A 86 4.38 -14.26 -24.63
CA HIS A 86 3.17 -14.64 -23.91
C HIS A 86 3.49 -15.14 -22.50
N ILE A 87 4.53 -15.96 -22.32
CA ILE A 87 4.97 -16.43 -21.01
C ILE A 87 5.49 -15.25 -20.17
N PHE A 88 6.35 -14.41 -20.75
CA PHE A 88 6.99 -13.28 -20.06
C PHE A 88 5.99 -12.18 -19.68
N GLN A 89 4.81 -12.16 -20.31
CA GLN A 89 3.74 -11.25 -19.91
C GLN A 89 3.18 -11.57 -18.51
N TYR A 90 3.46 -12.73 -17.93
CA TYR A 90 3.07 -13.08 -16.56
C TYR A 90 4.19 -12.80 -15.53
N LEU A 91 5.41 -12.56 -15.99
CA LEU A 91 6.53 -12.19 -15.13
C LEU A 91 6.38 -10.75 -14.61
N ASN A 92 6.77 -10.51 -13.36
CA ASN A 92 6.94 -9.15 -12.85
C ASN A 92 8.21 -8.52 -13.43
N THR A 93 8.40 -7.22 -13.20
CA THR A 93 9.52 -6.45 -13.77
C THR A 93 10.90 -7.01 -13.39
N ARG A 94 11.08 -7.53 -12.17
CA ARG A 94 12.35 -8.05 -11.68
C ARG A 94 12.67 -9.43 -12.27
N ASP A 95 11.66 -10.30 -12.34
CA ASP A 95 11.79 -11.62 -12.95
C ASP A 95 12.03 -11.49 -14.46
N LEU A 96 11.40 -10.51 -15.11
CA LEU A 96 11.63 -10.20 -16.51
C LEU A 96 13.08 -9.78 -16.77
N GLN A 97 13.66 -8.92 -15.92
CA GLN A 97 15.08 -8.54 -16.02
C GLN A 97 15.99 -9.75 -15.85
N THR A 98 15.68 -10.63 -14.91
CA THR A 98 16.46 -11.85 -14.65
C THR A 98 16.36 -12.84 -15.81
N ALA A 99 15.17 -13.01 -16.39
CA ALA A 99 14.96 -13.83 -17.58
C ALA A 99 15.81 -13.32 -18.76
N GLY A 100 15.95 -12.01 -18.91
CA GLY A 100 16.82 -11.41 -19.93
C GLY A 100 18.31 -11.75 -19.78
N LEU A 101 18.75 -12.23 -18.62
CA LEU A 101 20.15 -12.63 -18.38
C LEU A 101 20.44 -14.10 -18.72
N VAL A 102 19.42 -14.89 -19.09
CA VAL A 102 19.55 -16.34 -19.32
C VAL A 102 20.26 -16.64 -20.64
N CYS A 103 19.75 -16.10 -21.75
CA CYS A 103 20.33 -16.26 -23.08
C CYS A 103 19.94 -15.10 -24.00
N LYS A 104 20.61 -14.99 -25.15
CA LYS A 104 20.34 -13.91 -26.13
C LYS A 104 18.89 -13.86 -26.59
N ARG A 105 18.26 -15.02 -26.83
CA ARG A 105 16.86 -15.07 -27.28
C ARG A 105 15.89 -14.55 -26.21
N TRP A 106 16.12 -14.89 -24.95
CA TRP A 106 15.31 -14.38 -23.84
C TRP A 106 15.56 -12.89 -23.64
N PHE A 107 16.82 -12.44 -23.76
CA PHE A 107 17.16 -11.02 -23.78
C PHE A 107 16.38 -10.28 -24.88
N ASP A 108 16.42 -10.76 -26.11
CA ASP A 108 15.71 -10.18 -27.26
C ASP A 108 14.20 -10.15 -27.01
N THR A 109 13.65 -11.21 -26.41
CA THR A 109 12.23 -11.28 -25.98
C THR A 109 11.91 -10.14 -25.01
N THR A 110 12.75 -9.89 -24.00
CA THR A 110 12.50 -8.81 -23.03
C THR A 110 12.51 -7.40 -23.65
N GLN A 111 13.08 -7.22 -24.84
CA GLN A 111 13.12 -5.94 -25.54
C GLN A 111 11.78 -5.58 -26.24
N TYR A 112 10.87 -6.55 -26.40
CA TYR A 112 9.59 -6.31 -27.06
C TYR A 112 8.78 -5.24 -26.33
N PHE A 113 8.21 -4.31 -27.10
CA PHE A 113 7.53 -3.12 -26.58
C PHE A 113 6.48 -3.44 -25.50
N ARG A 114 5.67 -4.49 -25.71
CA ARG A 114 4.64 -4.96 -24.75
C ARG A 114 5.22 -5.30 -23.37
N LEU A 115 6.43 -5.84 -23.31
CA LEU A 115 7.12 -6.18 -22.07
C LEU A 115 7.89 -4.99 -21.51
N CYS A 116 8.47 -4.14 -22.38
CA CYS A 116 9.11 -2.89 -21.98
C CYS A 116 8.14 -1.93 -21.26
N LYS A 117 6.84 -1.96 -21.56
CA LYS A 117 5.80 -1.22 -20.80
C LYS A 117 5.70 -1.57 -19.32
N LYS A 118 6.28 -2.69 -18.87
CA LYS A 118 6.36 -3.05 -17.44
C LYS A 118 7.58 -2.46 -16.74
N ILE A 119 8.50 -1.88 -17.49
CA ILE A 119 9.80 -1.41 -16.99
C ILE A 119 9.79 0.11 -16.97
N LEU A 120 9.93 0.67 -15.77
CA LEU A 120 10.14 2.10 -15.56
C LEU A 120 11.64 2.37 -15.53
N VAL A 121 12.13 3.19 -16.47
CA VAL A 121 13.50 3.70 -16.41
C VAL A 121 13.51 4.95 -15.52
N HIS A 122 14.21 4.85 -14.39
CA HIS A 122 14.30 5.93 -13.42
C HIS A 122 15.69 6.57 -13.44
N PHE A 123 15.77 7.73 -14.08
CA PHE A 123 16.91 8.63 -14.12
C PHE A 123 16.94 9.51 -12.87
N GLN A 124 18.08 9.57 -12.18
CA GLN A 124 18.13 10.16 -10.86
C GLN A 124 19.48 10.83 -10.59
N ILE A 125 19.47 12.03 -10.00
CA ILE A 125 20.66 12.77 -9.52
C ILE A 125 21.78 12.85 -10.57
N PHE A 126 21.58 13.68 -11.59
CA PHE A 126 22.65 14.05 -12.53
C PHE A 126 22.26 15.31 -13.30
N LYS A 127 23.23 15.85 -14.04
CA LYS A 127 23.02 16.92 -15.02
C LYS A 127 22.78 16.29 -16.39
N TYR A 128 21.62 16.53 -16.96
CA TYR A 128 21.24 15.98 -18.26
C TYR A 128 22.19 16.46 -19.34
N SER A 129 22.81 15.52 -20.06
CA SER A 129 23.64 15.82 -21.22
C SER A 129 23.73 14.58 -22.09
N ASP A 130 23.49 14.74 -23.39
CA ASP A 130 23.54 13.64 -24.36
C ASP A 130 24.98 13.10 -24.55
N THR A 131 26.00 13.88 -24.19
CA THR A 131 27.42 13.48 -24.33
C THR A 131 28.00 12.85 -23.07
N ALA A 132 27.31 12.98 -21.93
CA ALA A 132 27.75 12.44 -20.65
C ALA A 132 26.88 11.25 -20.21
N GLN A 133 27.44 10.44 -19.32
CA GLN A 133 26.69 9.40 -18.64
C GLN A 133 25.63 10.03 -17.71
N PRO A 134 24.45 9.40 -17.54
CA PRO A 134 24.07 8.12 -18.12
C PRO A 134 23.50 8.20 -19.53
N MET A 135 23.11 9.39 -20.04
CA MET A 135 22.29 9.50 -21.25
C MET A 135 22.99 9.00 -22.52
N ASN A 136 24.31 9.21 -22.64
CA ASN A 136 25.06 8.77 -23.81
C ASN A 136 24.98 7.23 -24.03
N TYR A 137 24.83 6.43 -22.96
CA TYR A 137 24.60 4.99 -23.09
C TYR A 137 23.26 4.67 -23.73
N PHE A 138 22.22 5.44 -23.39
CA PHE A 138 20.87 5.22 -23.92
C PHE A 138 20.75 5.62 -25.39
N LEU A 139 21.58 6.55 -25.88
CA LEU A 139 21.65 6.88 -27.31
C LEU A 139 22.06 5.67 -28.17
N SER A 140 22.89 4.79 -27.63
CA SER A 140 23.37 3.57 -28.31
C SER A 140 22.45 2.35 -28.11
N CYS A 141 21.42 2.46 -27.28
CA CYS A 141 20.52 1.35 -26.99
C CYS A 141 19.51 1.13 -28.11
N THR A 142 19.32 -0.13 -28.51
CA THR A 142 18.24 -0.56 -29.42
C THR A 142 16.91 -0.78 -28.71
N ARG A 143 16.91 -0.66 -27.38
CA ARG A 143 15.77 -0.89 -26.51
C ARG A 143 14.83 0.31 -26.50
N TYR A 144 13.52 0.04 -26.44
CA TYR A 144 12.51 1.07 -26.22
C TYR A 144 12.30 1.40 -24.74
N PHE A 145 11.99 2.66 -24.45
CA PHE A 145 11.79 3.18 -23.10
C PHE A 145 10.41 3.86 -22.96
N PRO A 146 9.31 3.08 -22.90
CA PRO A 146 7.97 3.65 -22.91
C PRO A 146 7.67 4.48 -21.65
N ASN A 147 8.27 4.11 -20.51
CA ASN A 147 8.00 4.73 -19.21
C ASN A 147 9.29 5.28 -18.62
N ILE A 148 9.36 6.60 -18.46
CA ILE A 148 10.55 7.29 -17.97
C ILE A 148 10.20 8.20 -16.79
N LYS A 149 11.01 8.13 -15.74
CA LYS A 149 10.97 9.04 -14.59
C LYS A 149 12.30 9.73 -14.39
N PHE A 150 12.27 11.04 -14.22
CA PHE A 150 13.40 11.85 -13.79
C PHE A 150 13.20 12.31 -12.34
N THR A 151 14.25 12.24 -11.52
CA THR A 151 14.21 12.74 -10.13
C THR A 151 15.49 13.47 -9.76
N ILE A 152 15.38 14.74 -9.37
CA ILE A 152 16.55 15.59 -9.04
C ILE A 152 17.51 15.65 -10.23
N VAL A 153 16.99 15.94 -11.42
CA VAL A 153 17.77 16.05 -12.65
C VAL A 153 17.77 17.49 -13.13
N LYS A 154 18.95 18.00 -13.47
CA LYS A 154 19.12 19.34 -14.03
C LYS A 154 19.20 19.27 -15.55
N PHE A 155 18.18 19.79 -16.23
CA PHE A 155 18.15 19.87 -17.68
C PHE A 155 18.96 21.06 -18.17
N THR A 156 19.72 20.88 -19.25
CA THR A 156 20.39 21.97 -19.95
C THR A 156 19.90 22.09 -21.39
N PRO A 157 19.93 23.30 -21.98
CA PRO A 157 19.55 23.51 -23.37
C PRO A 157 20.39 22.66 -24.34
N LYS A 158 19.85 22.42 -25.55
CA LYS A 158 20.54 21.76 -26.70
C LYS A 158 20.99 20.31 -26.46
N ASN A 159 20.15 19.48 -25.85
CA ASN A 159 20.35 18.03 -25.77
C ASN A 159 19.09 17.30 -26.27
N ASP A 160 18.93 17.26 -27.59
CA ASP A 160 17.72 16.75 -28.24
C ASP A 160 17.91 15.33 -28.80
N ALA A 161 19.14 14.81 -28.88
CA ALA A 161 19.44 13.56 -29.58
C ALA A 161 18.71 12.35 -28.99
N PHE A 162 18.63 12.26 -27.66
CA PHE A 162 17.90 11.18 -27.00
C PHE A 162 16.40 11.25 -27.30
N TRP A 163 15.84 12.46 -27.29
CA TRP A 163 14.41 12.67 -27.52
C TRP A 163 14.04 12.46 -28.98
N ASP A 164 14.91 12.82 -29.91
CA ASP A 164 14.73 12.58 -31.34
C ASP A 164 14.77 11.08 -31.66
N LEU A 165 15.61 10.30 -30.97
CA LEU A 165 15.74 8.85 -31.18
C LEU A 165 14.68 8.02 -30.48
N HIS A 166 14.29 8.39 -29.25
CA HIS A 166 13.45 7.53 -28.38
C HIS A 166 12.09 8.14 -28.02
N GLY A 167 11.90 9.44 -28.25
CA GLY A 167 10.71 10.17 -27.78
C GLY A 167 9.40 9.65 -28.37
N ASP A 168 9.41 9.19 -29.62
CA ASP A 168 8.24 8.70 -30.35
C ASP A 168 7.54 7.50 -29.68
N MET A 169 8.30 6.70 -28.91
CA MET A 169 7.84 5.51 -28.21
C MET A 169 7.50 5.75 -26.73
N ILE A 170 7.72 6.96 -26.19
CA ILE A 170 7.42 7.29 -24.80
C ILE A 170 5.90 7.43 -24.61
N GLU A 171 5.36 6.67 -23.65
CA GLU A 171 3.96 6.68 -23.24
C GLU A 171 3.78 7.33 -21.86
N GLU A 172 4.71 7.15 -20.92
CA GLU A 172 4.65 7.74 -19.58
C GLU A 172 5.90 8.55 -19.27
N LEU A 173 5.70 9.80 -18.82
CA LEU A 173 6.79 10.69 -18.45
C LEU A 173 6.53 11.35 -17.08
N SER A 174 7.52 11.27 -16.20
CA SER A 174 7.44 11.83 -14.85
C SER A 174 8.66 12.70 -14.53
N PHE A 175 8.42 13.90 -14.02
CA PHE A 175 9.45 14.80 -13.49
C PHE A 175 9.20 15.04 -12.00
N ASN A 176 10.19 14.73 -11.16
CA ASN A 176 10.11 14.95 -9.72
C ASN A 176 11.31 15.76 -9.23
N SER A 177 11.09 16.92 -8.61
CA SER A 177 12.17 17.79 -8.12
C SER A 177 13.25 18.09 -9.17
N CYS A 178 12.86 18.21 -10.44
CA CYS A 178 13.80 18.46 -11.53
C CYS A 178 13.95 19.97 -11.78
N ILE A 179 15.16 20.38 -12.15
CA ILE A 179 15.44 21.74 -12.63
C ILE A 179 15.26 21.72 -14.14
N ILE A 180 14.08 22.11 -14.60
CA ILE A 180 13.70 22.18 -16.01
C ILE A 180 12.92 23.47 -16.26
N TYR A 181 13.21 24.15 -17.37
CA TYR A 181 12.52 25.38 -17.74
C TYR A 181 11.52 25.12 -18.89
N LYS A 182 10.59 26.05 -19.08
CA LYS A 182 9.48 25.93 -20.05
C LYS A 182 9.93 25.55 -21.47
N PRO A 183 10.98 26.15 -22.08
CA PRO A 183 11.38 25.81 -23.45
C PRO A 183 11.82 24.34 -23.60
N GLU A 184 12.62 23.85 -22.67
CA GLU A 184 13.09 22.46 -22.62
C GLU A 184 11.90 21.52 -22.44
N PHE A 185 11.05 21.80 -21.45
CA PHE A 185 9.87 21.01 -21.16
C PHE A 185 8.94 20.87 -22.38
N LEU A 186 8.65 21.98 -23.07
CA LEU A 186 7.81 21.95 -24.27
C LEU A 186 8.48 21.21 -25.44
N ARG A 187 9.80 21.31 -25.63
CA ARG A 187 10.52 20.53 -26.64
C ARG A 187 10.46 19.04 -26.38
N ILE A 188 10.65 18.62 -25.12
CA ILE A 188 10.53 17.21 -24.72
C ILE A 188 9.13 16.69 -25.04
N LEU A 189 8.08 17.42 -24.63
CA LEU A 189 6.71 16.98 -24.90
C LEU A 189 6.40 16.88 -26.41
N LYS A 190 6.94 17.78 -27.25
CA LYS A 190 6.78 17.68 -28.72
C LYS A 190 7.40 16.42 -29.30
N SER A 191 8.49 15.96 -28.69
CA SER A 191 9.19 14.75 -29.09
C SER A 191 8.45 13.48 -28.65
N CYS A 192 7.40 13.60 -27.81
CA CYS A 192 6.64 12.49 -27.24
C CYS A 192 5.19 12.42 -27.75
N PRO A 193 4.93 12.12 -29.04
CA PRO A 193 3.58 12.09 -29.62
C PRO A 193 2.68 10.95 -29.08
N ARG A 194 3.24 9.92 -28.45
CA ARG A 194 2.49 8.79 -27.85
C ARG A 194 2.19 8.96 -26.36
N LEU A 195 2.61 10.07 -25.76
CA LEU A 195 2.45 10.34 -24.34
C LEU A 195 0.98 10.24 -23.92
N ASN A 196 0.69 9.37 -22.97
CA ASN A 196 -0.63 9.15 -22.39
C ASN A 196 -0.68 9.57 -20.90
N TYR A 197 0.46 9.59 -20.22
CA TYR A 197 0.59 9.93 -18.81
C TYR A 197 1.70 10.97 -18.61
N LEU A 198 1.37 12.06 -17.92
CA LEU A 198 2.34 13.09 -17.54
C LEU A 198 2.24 13.39 -16.04
N CYS A 199 3.37 13.32 -15.35
CA CYS A 199 3.47 13.68 -13.95
C CYS A 199 4.55 14.74 -13.72
N ILE A 200 4.19 15.80 -12.99
CA ILE A 200 5.08 16.90 -12.63
C ILE A 200 4.93 17.14 -11.13
N SER A 201 6.01 16.94 -10.39
CA SER A 201 6.03 17.10 -8.94
C SER A 201 7.24 17.92 -8.50
N ARG A 202 7.02 18.88 -7.59
CA ARG A 202 8.08 19.71 -6.97
C ARG A 202 9.07 20.35 -7.97
N CYS A 203 8.63 20.70 -9.19
CA CYS A 203 9.47 21.28 -10.25
C CYS A 203 9.35 22.81 -10.30
N ASP A 204 9.80 23.50 -9.26
CA ASP A 204 9.57 24.94 -9.07
C ASP A 204 10.12 25.83 -10.20
N ASP A 205 11.29 25.49 -10.74
CA ASP A 205 11.92 26.23 -11.84
C ASP A 205 11.06 26.26 -13.10
N LEU A 206 10.30 25.19 -13.35
CA LEU A 206 9.39 25.11 -14.49
C LEU A 206 8.31 26.17 -14.39
N TYR A 207 7.64 26.24 -13.23
CA TYR A 207 6.57 27.20 -12.99
C TYR A 207 7.08 28.63 -13.00
N LYS A 208 8.24 28.90 -12.37
CA LYS A 208 8.87 30.23 -12.36
C LYS A 208 9.21 30.72 -13.77
N SER A 209 9.74 29.82 -14.62
CA SER A 209 10.10 30.15 -16.00
C SER A 209 8.92 30.51 -16.89
N TRP A 210 7.71 30.09 -16.51
CA TRP A 210 6.49 30.35 -17.28
C TRP A 210 6.11 31.83 -17.30
N ASN A 211 6.48 32.57 -16.25
CA ASN A 211 6.19 34.00 -16.08
C ASN A 211 7.22 34.93 -16.74
N ILE A 212 8.45 34.45 -16.95
CA ILE A 212 9.59 35.27 -17.42
C ILE A 212 9.51 35.52 -18.94
N MET A 213 8.85 34.64 -19.70
CA MET A 213 8.81 34.69 -21.16
C MET A 213 7.51 35.31 -21.68
N LYS A 214 7.41 36.64 -21.68
CA LYS A 214 6.19 37.40 -22.07
C LYS A 214 5.86 37.41 -23.57
N LYS A 215 6.69 36.84 -24.46
CA LYS A 215 6.39 36.79 -25.90
C LYS A 215 6.91 35.51 -26.53
N SER A 216 6.04 34.52 -26.65
CA SER A 216 6.08 33.60 -27.78
C SER A 216 4.65 33.46 -28.26
N ASN A 217 4.36 34.04 -29.42
CA ASN A 217 3.18 33.70 -30.22
C ASN A 217 3.37 32.24 -30.64
N GLY A 218 3.01 31.32 -29.75
CA GLY A 218 3.30 29.90 -29.89
C GLY A 218 2.07 29.16 -30.38
N THR A 219 2.21 28.50 -31.52
CA THR A 219 1.30 27.51 -32.07
C THR A 219 0.66 26.68 -30.96
N LYS A 220 -0.68 26.53 -30.98
CA LYS A 220 -1.41 25.71 -30.01
C LYS A 220 -0.85 24.29 -30.05
N MET A 221 -0.14 23.90 -28.99
CA MET A 221 0.41 22.56 -28.84
C MET A 221 -0.70 21.66 -28.31
N ILE A 222 -0.99 20.56 -29.02
CA ILE A 222 -2.07 19.64 -28.65
C ILE A 222 -1.48 18.26 -28.45
N PHE A 223 -1.63 17.74 -27.23
CA PHE A 223 -1.22 16.41 -26.78
C PHE A 223 -2.47 15.55 -26.57
N SER A 224 -3.14 15.19 -27.67
CA SER A 224 -4.46 14.55 -27.64
C SER A 224 -4.48 13.14 -27.05
N LYS A 225 -3.32 12.46 -26.95
CA LYS A 225 -3.22 11.14 -26.34
C LYS A 225 -3.06 11.16 -24.82
N VAL A 226 -2.70 12.31 -24.24
CA VAL A 226 -2.55 12.44 -22.79
C VAL A 226 -3.93 12.34 -22.14
N ASN A 227 -4.11 11.28 -21.36
CA ASN A 227 -5.35 10.99 -20.64
C ASN A 227 -5.20 11.16 -19.13
N THR A 228 -3.98 11.22 -18.62
CA THR A 228 -3.68 11.39 -17.20
C THR A 228 -2.68 12.51 -17.00
N LEU A 229 -3.09 13.54 -16.25
CA LEU A 229 -2.23 14.65 -15.85
C LEU A 229 -2.16 14.70 -14.32
N LYS A 230 -0.94 14.57 -13.78
CA LYS A 230 -0.68 14.76 -12.36
C LYS A 230 0.26 15.94 -12.17
N ILE A 231 -0.23 16.96 -11.49
CA ILE A 231 0.55 18.08 -11.01
C ILE A 231 0.38 18.08 -9.50
N HIS A 232 1.41 17.78 -8.72
CA HIS A 232 1.26 17.70 -7.26
C HIS A 232 2.45 18.26 -6.51
N GLU A 233 2.20 18.67 -5.26
CA GLU A 233 3.21 19.22 -4.34
C GLU A 233 3.97 20.41 -4.96
N THR A 234 3.23 21.42 -5.40
CA THR A 234 3.78 22.70 -5.86
C THR A 234 2.92 23.85 -5.39
N SER A 235 3.52 24.96 -4.95
CA SER A 235 2.79 26.18 -4.58
C SER A 235 2.73 27.22 -5.70
N LEU A 236 3.32 26.92 -6.86
CA LEU A 236 3.59 27.89 -7.93
C LEU A 236 2.66 27.72 -9.14
N LEU A 237 1.65 26.86 -9.03
CA LEU A 237 0.65 26.69 -10.08
C LEU A 237 -0.23 27.94 -10.19
N THR A 238 -0.27 28.55 -11.37
CA THR A 238 -1.12 29.72 -11.66
C THR A 238 -2.18 29.38 -12.71
N LYS A 239 -3.28 30.14 -12.76
CA LYS A 239 -4.34 29.96 -13.77
C LYS A 239 -3.81 29.91 -15.22
N PRO A 240 -2.91 30.79 -15.68
CA PRO A 240 -2.37 30.70 -17.04
C PRO A 240 -1.62 29.40 -17.33
N ILE A 241 -0.85 28.90 -16.35
CA ILE A 241 -0.12 27.63 -16.48
C ILE A 241 -1.10 26.47 -16.55
N PHE A 242 -2.06 26.43 -15.62
CA PHE A 242 -3.07 25.38 -15.57
C PHE A 242 -3.88 25.35 -16.87
N ASN A 243 -4.41 26.48 -17.30
CA ASN A 243 -5.18 26.60 -18.55
C ASN A 243 -4.38 26.16 -19.76
N PHE A 244 -3.10 26.51 -19.84
CA PHE A 244 -2.23 26.00 -20.90
C PHE A 244 -2.17 24.46 -20.89
N MET A 245 -1.97 23.83 -19.74
CA MET A 245 -1.88 22.37 -19.64
C MET A 245 -3.19 21.68 -20.08
N ILE A 246 -4.33 22.11 -19.52
CA ILE A 246 -5.63 21.47 -19.83
C ILE A 246 -6.12 21.74 -21.25
N THR A 247 -5.79 22.91 -21.83
CA THR A 247 -6.14 23.21 -23.23
C THR A 247 -5.23 22.48 -24.22
N SER A 248 -4.00 22.17 -23.80
CA SER A 248 -3.08 21.33 -24.56
C SER A 248 -3.44 19.84 -24.46
N MET A 249 -4.14 19.41 -23.41
CA MET A 249 -4.50 18.01 -23.14
C MET A 249 -6.03 17.85 -23.08
N PRO A 250 -6.72 17.84 -24.24
CA PRO A 250 -8.18 17.92 -24.27
C PRO A 250 -8.90 16.63 -23.82
N ASN A 251 -8.24 15.48 -23.77
CA ASN A 251 -8.86 14.17 -23.55
C ASN A 251 -8.51 13.55 -22.18
N LEU A 252 -8.42 14.36 -21.12
CA LEU A 252 -8.09 13.82 -19.79
C LEU A 252 -9.24 13.00 -19.22
N THR A 253 -8.90 11.80 -18.77
CA THR A 253 -9.74 10.92 -17.96
C THR A 253 -9.41 11.05 -16.46
N SER A 254 -8.18 11.50 -16.14
CA SER A 254 -7.67 11.62 -14.77
C SER A 254 -6.92 12.92 -14.58
N LEU A 255 -7.33 13.70 -13.56
CA LEU A 255 -6.69 14.94 -13.15
C LEU A 255 -6.33 14.89 -11.66
N ASN A 256 -5.05 15.08 -11.33
CA ASN A 256 -4.57 15.15 -9.95
C ASN A 256 -3.86 16.49 -9.71
N LEU A 257 -4.36 17.24 -8.72
CA LEU A 257 -3.85 18.52 -8.23
C LEU A 257 -3.58 18.51 -6.71
N GLU A 258 -3.16 17.37 -6.18
CA GLU A 258 -2.91 17.18 -4.75
C GLU A 258 -1.82 18.11 -4.23
N ASN A 259 -2.08 18.74 -3.08
CA ASN A 259 -1.14 19.65 -2.41
C ASN A 259 -0.61 20.77 -3.32
N CYS A 260 -1.44 21.27 -4.23
CA CYS A 260 -1.09 22.37 -5.15
C CYS A 260 -1.44 23.76 -4.62
N PHE A 261 -2.35 23.87 -3.65
CA PHE A 261 -2.91 25.16 -3.22
C PHE A 261 -2.45 25.63 -1.83
N GLY A 262 -1.49 24.93 -1.21
CA GLY A 262 -1.14 25.11 0.20
C GLY A 262 -0.75 26.54 0.62
N SER A 263 0.01 27.27 -0.21
CA SER A 263 0.41 28.66 0.09
C SER A 263 -0.20 29.69 -0.86
N MET A 264 -1.27 29.32 -1.58
CA MET A 264 -1.89 30.19 -2.58
C MET A 264 -2.87 31.18 -1.93
N LYS A 265 -2.89 32.42 -2.44
CA LYS A 265 -3.89 33.42 -2.02
C LYS A 265 -5.30 32.97 -2.41
N ALA A 266 -6.29 33.34 -1.60
CA ALA A 266 -7.68 32.91 -1.81
C ALA A 266 -8.21 33.24 -3.23
N ARG A 267 -7.94 34.45 -3.72
CA ARG A 267 -8.35 34.88 -5.08
C ARG A 267 -7.78 33.98 -6.18
N GLU A 268 -6.47 33.74 -6.15
CA GLU A 268 -5.78 32.90 -7.16
C GLU A 268 -6.29 31.45 -7.12
N ARG A 269 -6.58 30.95 -5.90
CA ARG A 269 -7.17 29.63 -5.71
C ARG A 269 -8.56 29.53 -6.34
N THR A 270 -9.44 30.50 -6.10
CA THR A 270 -10.78 30.54 -6.73
C THR A 270 -10.67 30.59 -8.25
N GLU A 271 -9.75 31.40 -8.80
CA GLU A 271 -9.52 31.49 -10.24
C GLU A 271 -9.12 30.15 -10.89
N ILE A 272 -8.31 29.33 -10.19
CA ILE A 272 -7.96 27.98 -10.65
C ILE A 272 -9.12 27.01 -10.47
N LEU A 273 -9.83 27.05 -9.33
CA LEU A 273 -11.02 26.22 -9.10
C LEU A 273 -12.09 26.43 -10.16
N ASP A 274 -12.36 27.67 -10.57
CA ASP A 274 -13.26 27.98 -11.67
C ASP A 274 -12.76 27.38 -13.00
N SER A 275 -11.45 27.45 -13.26
CA SER A 275 -10.85 26.84 -14.46
C SER A 275 -10.95 25.31 -14.46
N ILE A 276 -10.92 24.68 -13.29
CA ILE A 276 -11.15 23.24 -13.12
C ILE A 276 -12.62 22.90 -13.46
N ILE A 277 -13.58 23.67 -12.93
CA ILE A 277 -15.01 23.47 -13.26
C ILE A 277 -15.25 23.64 -14.76
N GLU A 278 -14.77 24.73 -15.37
CA GLU A 278 -14.91 24.97 -16.81
C GLU A 278 -14.37 23.80 -17.66
N TYR A 279 -13.28 23.17 -17.20
CA TYR A 279 -12.74 21.99 -17.86
C TYR A 279 -13.62 20.76 -17.67
N ILE A 280 -14.04 20.49 -16.43
CA ILE A 280 -14.86 19.33 -16.08
C ILE A 280 -16.21 19.40 -16.79
N GLU A 281 -16.85 20.57 -16.87
CA GLU A 281 -18.10 20.76 -17.61
C GLU A 281 -17.96 20.35 -19.08
N ARG A 282 -16.84 20.71 -19.72
CA ARG A 282 -16.54 20.32 -21.11
C ARG A 282 -16.23 18.84 -21.26
N GLN A 283 -15.67 18.20 -20.24
CA GLN A 283 -15.18 16.81 -20.27
C GLN A 283 -15.97 15.85 -19.38
N ALA A 284 -17.18 16.22 -18.95
CA ALA A 284 -17.94 15.53 -17.90
C ALA A 284 -18.18 14.04 -18.19
N LYS A 285 -18.38 13.68 -19.47
CA LYS A 285 -18.58 12.29 -19.91
C LYS A 285 -17.31 11.44 -19.84
N GLN A 286 -16.14 12.07 -20.01
CA GLN A 286 -14.84 11.40 -20.14
C GLN A 286 -14.07 11.33 -18.82
N ILE A 287 -14.10 12.38 -18.01
CA ILE A 287 -13.34 12.41 -16.75
C ILE A 287 -13.90 11.39 -15.75
N LYS A 288 -13.00 10.59 -15.16
CA LYS A 288 -13.32 9.52 -14.20
C LYS A 288 -12.62 9.70 -12.87
N THR A 289 -11.47 10.36 -12.84
CA THR A 289 -10.69 10.55 -11.62
C THR A 289 -10.40 12.03 -11.41
N LEU A 290 -10.72 12.52 -10.20
CA LEU A 290 -10.38 13.86 -9.74
C LEU A 290 -9.75 13.78 -8.35
N ASN A 291 -8.49 14.20 -8.22
CA ASN A 291 -7.79 14.29 -6.93
C ASN A 291 -7.46 15.76 -6.60
N LEU A 292 -8.07 16.23 -5.52
CA LEU A 292 -7.94 17.56 -4.93
C LEU A 292 -7.62 17.45 -3.41
N LEU A 293 -6.89 16.42 -2.99
CA LEU A 293 -6.46 16.29 -1.59
C LEU A 293 -5.51 17.42 -1.19
N ASN A 294 -5.60 17.83 0.08
CA ASN A 294 -4.81 18.93 0.66
C ASN A 294 -4.92 20.23 -0.14
N THR A 295 -6.05 20.41 -0.82
CA THR A 295 -6.40 21.56 -1.62
C THR A 295 -7.66 22.17 -1.02
N GLN A 296 -7.61 23.44 -0.62
CA GLN A 296 -8.75 24.11 0.02
C GLN A 296 -9.86 24.40 -1.00
N THR A 297 -10.87 23.54 -1.07
CA THR A 297 -12.09 23.79 -1.86
C THR A 297 -13.12 24.55 -1.02
N ASP A 298 -13.80 25.54 -1.61
CA ASP A 298 -14.93 26.21 -0.99
C ASP A 298 -16.26 25.49 -1.30
N LEU A 299 -17.33 25.86 -0.59
CA LEU A 299 -18.65 25.26 -0.78
C LEU A 299 -19.22 25.51 -2.19
N ILE A 300 -18.92 26.68 -2.78
CA ILE A 300 -19.39 27.07 -4.11
C ILE A 300 -18.81 26.15 -5.18
N PHE A 301 -17.52 25.82 -5.10
CA PHE A 301 -16.88 24.86 -5.98
C PHE A 301 -17.56 23.49 -5.91
N LEU A 302 -17.85 22.99 -4.69
CA LEU A 302 -18.50 21.69 -4.51
C LEU A 302 -19.94 21.70 -5.06
N GLU A 303 -20.67 22.80 -4.93
CA GLU A 303 -22.00 22.99 -5.53
C GLU A 303 -21.94 22.92 -7.06
N LYS A 304 -21.05 23.69 -7.68
CA LYS A 304 -20.85 23.66 -9.15
C LYS A 304 -20.46 22.26 -9.64
N LEU A 305 -19.58 21.58 -8.92
CA LEU A 305 -19.16 20.22 -9.26
C LEU A 305 -20.34 19.22 -9.16
N ALA A 306 -21.22 19.40 -8.17
CA ALA A 306 -22.42 18.58 -8.01
C ALA A 306 -23.47 18.84 -9.10
N GLU A 307 -23.61 20.09 -9.54
CA GLU A 307 -24.56 20.53 -10.56
C GLU A 307 -24.07 20.25 -12.00
N THR A 308 -22.82 19.81 -12.18
CA THR A 308 -22.27 19.49 -13.50
C THR A 308 -23.00 18.32 -14.16
N GLU A 309 -23.69 18.59 -15.27
CA GLU A 309 -24.46 17.59 -16.01
C GLU A 309 -23.57 16.46 -16.56
N ASN A 310 -24.08 15.22 -16.50
CA ASN A 310 -23.41 14.00 -16.99
C ASN A 310 -22.08 13.64 -16.30
N LEU A 311 -21.65 14.38 -15.28
CA LEU A 311 -20.44 14.04 -14.54
C LEU A 311 -20.64 12.77 -13.71
N LYS A 312 -19.88 11.73 -14.01
CA LYS A 312 -19.85 10.48 -13.25
C LYS A 312 -18.42 10.01 -13.05
N LEU A 313 -17.88 10.35 -11.89
CA LEU A 313 -16.54 9.95 -11.46
C LEU A 313 -16.55 8.50 -10.93
N ASP A 314 -15.46 7.79 -11.17
CA ASP A 314 -15.13 6.51 -10.53
C ASP A 314 -14.32 6.72 -9.24
N GLU A 315 -13.47 7.76 -9.22
CA GLU A 315 -12.60 8.11 -8.10
C GLU A 315 -12.64 9.62 -7.83
N LEU A 316 -12.93 9.97 -6.59
CA LEU A 316 -12.91 11.33 -6.12
C LEU A 316 -12.09 11.40 -4.83
N ARG A 317 -11.12 12.30 -4.81
CA ARG A 317 -10.36 12.62 -3.60
C ARG A 317 -10.44 14.11 -3.33
N LEU A 318 -10.83 14.49 -2.12
CA LEU A 318 -10.97 15.89 -1.74
C LEU A 318 -10.81 16.06 -0.23
N THR A 319 -10.32 17.22 0.20
CA THR A 319 -10.25 17.58 1.62
C THR A 319 -11.30 18.63 1.94
N PHE A 320 -12.29 18.27 2.78
CA PHE A 320 -13.37 19.16 3.17
C PHE A 320 -13.17 19.73 4.59
N ASN A 321 -12.85 21.02 4.65
CA ASN A 321 -12.66 21.77 5.90
C ASN A 321 -13.74 22.83 6.15
N GLY A 322 -14.81 22.83 5.33
CA GLY A 322 -15.92 23.77 5.49
C GLY A 322 -16.86 23.39 6.65
N ASN A 323 -17.65 24.35 7.10
CA ASN A 323 -18.76 24.08 8.02
C ASN A 323 -19.99 23.66 7.23
N ILE A 324 -20.75 22.70 7.78
CA ILE A 324 -22.04 22.31 7.20
C ILE A 324 -23.08 23.31 7.69
N PRO A 325 -23.69 24.13 6.81
CA PRO A 325 -24.69 25.10 7.22
C PRO A 325 -25.93 24.40 7.77
N THR A 326 -26.55 24.99 8.80
CA THR A 326 -27.80 24.49 9.40
C THR A 326 -29.02 24.70 8.51
N ILE A 327 -28.96 25.69 7.62
CA ILE A 327 -30.02 26.08 6.69
C ILE A 327 -29.37 26.36 5.33
N GLY A 328 -29.96 25.86 4.24
CA GLY A 328 -29.52 26.11 2.87
C GLY A 328 -28.86 24.92 2.17
N LYS A 329 -28.39 25.14 0.95
CA LYS A 329 -27.63 24.15 0.18
C LYS A 329 -26.27 23.94 0.85
N CYS A 330 -25.83 22.69 0.88
CA CYS A 330 -24.50 22.31 1.36
C CYS A 330 -23.79 21.57 0.24
N GLY A 331 -22.78 22.20 -0.37
CA GLY A 331 -22.07 21.68 -1.54
C GLY A 331 -21.59 20.24 -1.39
N ILE A 332 -21.03 19.86 -0.23
CA ILE A 332 -20.57 18.48 -0.01
C ILE A 332 -21.72 17.46 -0.01
N LEU A 333 -22.88 17.80 0.58
CA LEU A 333 -24.05 16.91 0.59
C LEU A 333 -24.68 16.78 -0.80
N LEU A 334 -24.70 17.87 -1.57
CA LEU A 334 -25.15 17.84 -2.97
C LEU A 334 -24.22 16.97 -3.82
N LEU A 335 -22.91 17.13 -3.64
CA LEU A 335 -21.90 16.35 -4.34
C LEU A 335 -22.03 14.84 -4.07
N ILE A 336 -22.22 14.45 -2.81
CA ILE A 336 -22.43 13.06 -2.40
C ILE A 336 -23.67 12.47 -3.10
N LYS A 337 -24.77 13.22 -3.19
CA LYS A 337 -26.00 12.79 -3.86
C LYS A 337 -25.82 12.67 -5.38
N ALA A 338 -25.08 13.60 -5.98
CA ALA A 338 -24.83 13.62 -7.43
C ALA A 338 -23.89 12.49 -7.89
N GLN A 339 -22.83 12.22 -7.11
CA GLN A 339 -21.75 11.27 -7.43
C GLN A 339 -21.99 9.87 -6.80
N ASN A 340 -23.12 9.26 -7.12
CA ASN A 340 -23.54 7.95 -6.60
C ASN A 340 -22.82 6.70 -7.19
N ASN A 341 -21.95 6.89 -8.18
CA ASN A 341 -21.22 5.80 -8.87
C ASN A 341 -19.75 5.67 -8.44
N LEU A 342 -19.34 6.41 -7.40
CA LEU A 342 -17.96 6.40 -6.94
C LEU A 342 -17.57 5.02 -6.41
N LYS A 343 -16.43 4.51 -6.87
CA LYS A 343 -15.79 3.29 -6.38
C LYS A 343 -14.75 3.61 -5.31
N ILE A 344 -14.10 4.76 -5.44
CA ILE A 344 -13.08 5.24 -4.50
C ILE A 344 -13.47 6.64 -4.05
N PHE A 345 -13.60 6.81 -2.74
CA PHE A 345 -13.78 8.13 -2.13
C PHE A 345 -12.77 8.32 -1.01
N ASP A 346 -11.86 9.27 -1.22
CA ASP A 346 -10.83 9.63 -0.27
C ASP A 346 -11.08 11.04 0.27
N LEU A 347 -11.38 11.10 1.57
CA LEU A 347 -11.71 12.32 2.30
C LEU A 347 -10.63 12.64 3.35
N THR A 348 -9.39 12.19 3.13
CA THR A 348 -8.28 12.42 4.06
C THR A 348 -8.19 13.88 4.50
N ASP A 349 -8.00 14.07 5.81
CA ASP A 349 -7.86 15.36 6.49
C ASP A 349 -9.11 16.26 6.41
N SER A 350 -10.29 15.71 6.11
CA SER A 350 -11.55 16.47 6.05
C SER A 350 -12.10 16.76 7.44
N LYS A 351 -11.60 17.81 8.10
CA LYS A 351 -11.97 18.17 9.47
C LYS A 351 -13.42 18.64 9.61
N GLY A 352 -14.03 19.10 8.52
CA GLY A 352 -15.45 19.50 8.48
C GLY A 352 -16.43 18.33 8.25
N LEU A 353 -15.92 17.12 7.99
CA LEU A 353 -16.75 15.97 7.64
C LEU A 353 -17.49 15.42 8.87
N SER A 354 -18.78 15.74 8.98
CA SER A 354 -19.63 15.27 10.08
C SER A 354 -20.22 13.87 9.85
N ASN A 355 -20.80 13.28 10.89
CA ASN A 355 -21.57 12.03 10.78
C ASN A 355 -22.68 12.13 9.72
N LEU A 356 -23.35 13.27 9.58
CA LEU A 356 -24.39 13.46 8.56
C LEU A 356 -23.84 13.21 7.14
N CYS A 357 -22.63 13.69 6.86
CA CYS A 357 -21.97 13.41 5.59
C CYS A 357 -21.69 11.93 5.40
N LEU A 358 -21.14 11.25 6.42
CA LEU A 358 -20.87 9.82 6.34
C LEU A 358 -22.16 8.99 6.15
N MET A 359 -23.24 9.36 6.83
CA MET A 359 -24.55 8.74 6.66
C MET A 359 -25.05 8.88 5.21
N GLU A 360 -24.90 10.08 4.63
CA GLU A 360 -25.32 10.35 3.26
C GLU A 360 -24.43 9.62 2.23
N ILE A 361 -23.12 9.52 2.49
CA ILE A 361 -22.19 8.70 1.70
C ILE A 361 -22.67 7.25 1.68
N CYS A 362 -22.91 6.67 2.87
CA CYS A 362 -23.34 5.29 3.01
C CYS A 362 -24.72 5.02 2.40
N LYS A 363 -25.58 6.05 2.35
CA LYS A 363 -26.92 5.96 1.76
C LYS A 363 -26.92 6.03 0.24
N ASN A 364 -26.11 6.91 -0.36
CA ASN A 364 -26.20 7.20 -1.81
C ASN A 364 -25.14 6.51 -2.64
N ILE A 365 -24.00 6.14 -2.06
CA ILE A 365 -22.84 5.64 -2.80
C ILE A 365 -22.59 4.17 -2.46
N SER A 366 -23.57 3.32 -2.72
CA SER A 366 -23.49 1.88 -2.43
C SER A 366 -22.43 1.13 -3.24
N THR A 367 -21.91 1.74 -4.31
CA THR A 367 -20.89 1.20 -5.21
C THR A 367 -19.46 1.28 -4.68
N LEU A 368 -19.25 1.93 -3.51
CA LEU A 368 -17.94 2.12 -2.93
C LEU A 368 -17.21 0.80 -2.64
N ARG A 369 -15.96 0.75 -3.09
CA ARG A 369 -14.99 -0.30 -2.77
C ARG A 369 -13.91 0.20 -1.83
N LYS A 370 -13.59 1.49 -1.87
CA LYS A 370 -12.56 2.10 -1.01
C LYS A 370 -13.06 3.42 -0.44
N LEU A 371 -13.09 3.48 0.89
CA LEU A 371 -13.44 4.67 1.66
C LEU A 371 -12.29 5.02 2.59
N ILE A 372 -11.70 6.20 2.40
CA ILE A 372 -10.61 6.71 3.26
C ILE A 372 -11.13 7.94 4.01
N LEU A 373 -11.07 7.89 5.33
CA LEU A 373 -11.53 8.90 6.29
C LEU A 373 -10.43 9.30 7.27
N THR A 374 -9.16 9.06 6.92
CA THR A 374 -8.02 9.34 7.80
C THR A 374 -8.04 10.79 8.30
N ARG A 375 -7.89 10.99 9.61
CA ARG A 375 -7.96 12.30 10.29
C ARG A 375 -9.30 13.05 10.12
N CYS A 376 -10.41 12.35 9.90
CA CYS A 376 -11.76 12.94 9.96
C CYS A 376 -12.28 12.96 11.40
N TRP A 377 -11.82 13.91 12.21
CA TRP A 377 -12.02 13.94 13.68
C TRP A 377 -13.47 14.09 14.17
N LEU A 378 -14.39 14.55 13.31
CA LEU A 378 -15.81 14.71 13.67
C LEU A 378 -16.63 13.43 13.49
N ILE A 379 -16.08 12.40 12.84
CA ILE A 379 -16.73 11.10 12.70
C ILE A 379 -16.67 10.34 14.03
N ASN A 380 -17.83 9.82 14.46
CA ASN A 380 -17.97 8.98 15.65
C ASN A 380 -18.79 7.72 15.33
N ASP A 381 -19.14 6.97 16.38
CA ASP A 381 -19.89 5.71 16.27
C ASP A 381 -21.21 5.82 15.50
N VAL A 382 -21.92 6.95 15.58
CA VAL A 382 -23.19 7.16 14.88
C VAL A 382 -22.99 7.14 13.37
N GLY A 383 -21.95 7.82 12.89
CA GLY A 383 -21.59 7.80 11.47
C GLY A 383 -21.06 6.43 11.05
N LEU A 384 -20.17 5.84 11.84
CA LEU A 384 -19.51 4.58 11.52
C LEU A 384 -20.48 3.39 11.46
N ARG A 385 -21.52 3.37 12.29
CA ARG A 385 -22.60 2.38 12.24
C ARG A 385 -23.21 2.24 10.85
N GLU A 386 -23.28 3.33 10.09
CA GLU A 386 -23.92 3.33 8.78
C GLU A 386 -23.05 2.74 7.66
N VAL A 387 -21.76 2.53 7.90
CA VAL A 387 -20.83 1.86 6.97
C VAL A 387 -21.32 0.45 6.61
N ARG A 388 -22.10 -0.20 7.48
CA ARG A 388 -22.83 -1.46 7.19
C ARG A 388 -23.67 -1.44 5.92
N LYS A 389 -23.96 -0.28 5.33
CA LYS A 389 -24.70 -0.17 4.05
C LYS A 389 -23.81 -0.38 2.82
N LEU A 390 -22.48 -0.28 2.95
CA LEU A 390 -21.52 -0.36 1.86
C LEU A 390 -21.08 -1.81 1.58
N GLN A 391 -21.96 -2.60 0.97
CA GLN A 391 -21.78 -4.06 0.81
C GLN A 391 -20.56 -4.49 -0.02
N PHE A 392 -20.04 -3.61 -0.88
CA PHE A 392 -18.90 -3.89 -1.75
C PHE A 392 -17.57 -3.33 -1.22
N LEU A 393 -17.55 -2.83 0.02
CA LEU A 393 -16.37 -2.22 0.60
C LEU A 393 -15.26 -3.26 0.80
N GLU A 394 -14.09 -2.97 0.22
CA GLU A 394 -12.87 -3.78 0.29
C GLU A 394 -11.79 -3.10 1.13
N VAL A 395 -11.78 -1.76 1.17
CA VAL A 395 -10.80 -0.95 1.90
C VAL A 395 -11.52 0.09 2.74
N LEU A 396 -11.25 0.06 4.05
CA LEU A 396 -11.67 1.10 4.98
C LEU A 396 -10.48 1.63 5.76
N ASP A 397 -10.28 2.94 5.71
CA ASP A 397 -9.32 3.64 6.54
C ASP A 397 -10.03 4.68 7.39
N ILE A 398 -10.02 4.49 8.70
CA ILE A 398 -10.57 5.41 9.70
C ILE A 398 -9.48 5.81 10.70
N SER A 399 -8.22 5.78 10.27
CA SER A 399 -7.09 6.09 11.14
C SER A 399 -7.20 7.53 11.66
N SER A 400 -6.91 7.74 12.95
CA SER A 400 -7.08 9.03 13.63
C SER A 400 -8.50 9.59 13.56
N CYS A 401 -9.53 8.73 13.57
CA CYS A 401 -10.91 9.13 13.87
C CYS A 401 -11.15 9.01 15.38
N ASP A 402 -10.63 9.98 16.14
CA ASP A 402 -10.48 9.92 17.60
C ASP A 402 -11.78 9.72 18.41
N ARG A 403 -12.96 9.89 17.80
CA ARG A 403 -14.27 9.71 18.46
C ARG A 403 -14.93 8.37 18.16
N VAL A 404 -14.26 7.50 17.41
CA VAL A 404 -14.70 6.13 17.16
C VAL A 404 -14.32 5.24 18.34
N THR A 405 -15.26 4.42 18.78
CA THR A 405 -15.10 3.42 19.83
C THR A 405 -15.46 2.02 19.32
N ASP A 406 -15.33 1.03 20.18
CA ASP A 406 -15.78 -0.34 19.91
C ASP A 406 -17.23 -0.42 19.45
N LEU A 407 -18.12 0.44 19.96
CA LEU A 407 -19.53 0.42 19.60
C LEU A 407 -19.72 0.69 18.10
N GLY A 408 -19.08 1.73 17.57
CA GLY A 408 -19.13 2.06 16.15
C GLY A 408 -18.48 0.98 15.28
N LEU A 409 -17.31 0.47 15.70
CA LEU A 409 -16.60 -0.59 14.99
C LEU A 409 -17.43 -1.87 14.89
N LEU A 410 -17.99 -2.35 16.01
CA LEU A 410 -18.73 -3.60 16.06
C LEU A 410 -20.08 -3.48 15.37
N GLU A 411 -20.83 -2.39 15.56
CA GLU A 411 -22.13 -2.23 14.91
C GLU A 411 -22.04 -1.89 13.41
N GLY A 412 -20.97 -1.19 13.02
CA GLY A 412 -20.73 -0.78 11.63
C GLY A 412 -20.08 -1.88 10.79
N LEU A 413 -19.07 -2.58 11.35
CA LEU A 413 -18.29 -3.58 10.63
C LEU A 413 -18.76 -5.02 10.88
N ILE A 414 -19.43 -5.31 12.00
CA ILE A 414 -19.92 -6.65 12.32
C ILE A 414 -21.42 -6.59 12.67
N PRO A 415 -22.27 -6.06 11.77
CA PRO A 415 -23.70 -5.93 12.05
C PRO A 415 -24.31 -7.32 12.32
N GLN A 416 -24.98 -7.46 13.47
CA GLN A 416 -25.65 -8.69 13.91
C GLN A 416 -24.72 -9.93 14.04
N GLY A 417 -23.41 -9.73 14.21
CA GLY A 417 -22.47 -10.83 14.45
C GLY A 417 -22.17 -11.70 13.23
N LYS A 418 -22.51 -11.25 12.01
CA LYS A 418 -22.24 -11.99 10.76
C LYS A 418 -21.21 -11.27 9.90
N LYS A 419 -20.38 -12.04 9.19
CA LYS A 419 -19.47 -11.55 8.15
C LYS A 419 -20.28 -10.82 7.08
N PHE A 420 -20.13 -9.50 7.02
CA PHE A 420 -20.95 -8.64 6.17
C PHE A 420 -20.17 -8.05 4.99
N PHE A 421 -18.85 -7.90 5.12
CA PHE A 421 -17.99 -7.31 4.10
C PHE A 421 -16.91 -8.28 3.64
N LYS A 422 -16.45 -8.10 2.40
CA LYS A 422 -15.22 -8.71 1.89
C LYS A 422 -14.05 -7.72 2.03
N LEU A 423 -13.85 -7.21 3.26
CA LEU A 423 -12.73 -6.31 3.55
C LEU A 423 -11.40 -7.03 3.34
N LYS A 424 -10.52 -6.39 2.58
CA LYS A 424 -9.14 -6.81 2.30
C LYS A 424 -8.14 -5.94 3.03
N GLU A 425 -8.46 -4.66 3.25
CA GLU A 425 -7.58 -3.73 3.95
C GLU A 425 -8.37 -2.96 5.00
N LEU A 426 -7.85 -2.93 6.23
CA LEU A 426 -8.46 -2.24 7.35
C LEU A 426 -7.40 -1.46 8.12
N TYR A 427 -7.57 -0.15 8.17
CA TYR A 427 -6.64 0.76 8.84
C TYR A 427 -7.33 1.42 10.04
N LEU A 428 -6.84 1.09 11.23
CA LEU A 428 -7.36 1.48 12.56
C LEU A 428 -6.26 2.13 13.40
N GLY A 429 -5.32 2.81 12.75
CA GLY A 429 -4.22 3.47 13.43
C GLY A 429 -4.70 4.67 14.26
N LEU A 430 -4.06 4.91 15.40
CA LEU A 430 -4.29 6.07 16.27
C LEU A 430 -5.78 6.21 16.69
N LEU A 431 -6.42 5.11 17.09
CA LEU A 431 -7.78 5.09 17.65
C LEU A 431 -7.71 4.97 19.18
N PRO A 432 -7.83 6.08 19.94
CA PRO A 432 -7.52 6.10 21.37
C PRO A 432 -8.51 5.31 22.25
N TYR A 433 -9.76 5.16 21.80
CA TYR A 433 -10.84 4.49 22.54
C TYR A 433 -11.19 3.09 22.02
N MET A 434 -10.39 2.54 21.10
CA MET A 434 -10.53 1.16 20.66
C MET A 434 -9.95 0.21 21.72
N SER A 435 -10.68 -0.84 22.06
CA SER A 435 -10.26 -1.85 23.03
C SER A 435 -9.89 -3.19 22.37
N ILE A 436 -9.33 -4.09 23.17
CA ILE A 436 -9.01 -5.47 22.79
C ILE A 436 -10.25 -6.23 22.28
N LEU A 437 -11.45 -5.91 22.79
CA LEU A 437 -12.68 -6.55 22.37
C LEU A 437 -12.97 -6.32 20.88
N ALA A 438 -12.77 -5.09 20.38
CA ALA A 438 -12.94 -4.79 18.96
C ALA A 438 -11.96 -5.61 18.12
N VAL A 439 -10.68 -5.63 18.47
CA VAL A 439 -9.65 -6.40 17.76
C VAL A 439 -9.98 -7.89 17.74
N TYR A 440 -10.40 -8.47 18.87
CA TYR A 440 -10.81 -9.86 18.99
C TYR A 440 -11.94 -10.21 18.00
N ARG A 441 -13.01 -9.42 18.02
CA ARG A 441 -14.20 -9.66 17.20
C ARG A 441 -13.91 -9.44 15.72
N LEU A 442 -13.16 -8.40 15.37
CA LEU A 442 -12.76 -8.12 13.99
C LEU A 442 -11.88 -9.25 13.45
N SER A 443 -10.93 -9.74 14.24
CA SER A 443 -10.05 -10.86 13.85
C SER A 443 -10.85 -12.12 13.51
N GLN A 444 -11.87 -12.45 14.31
CA GLN A 444 -12.74 -13.62 14.08
C GLN A 444 -13.58 -13.53 12.80
N GLN A 445 -13.93 -12.33 12.35
CA GLN A 445 -14.87 -12.13 11.24
C GLN A 445 -14.18 -11.87 9.90
N TYR A 446 -12.94 -11.36 9.93
CA TYR A 446 -12.18 -10.93 8.76
C TYR A 446 -10.93 -11.78 8.54
N ASP A 447 -11.15 -13.04 8.16
CA ASP A 447 -10.15 -14.05 7.78
C ASP A 447 -9.48 -13.81 6.41
N GLU A 448 -10.13 -13.04 5.53
CA GLU A 448 -9.63 -12.67 4.19
C GLU A 448 -8.75 -11.40 4.17
N LEU A 449 -8.48 -10.82 5.34
CA LEU A 449 -7.76 -9.56 5.45
C LEU A 449 -6.31 -9.72 4.98
N GLN A 450 -5.85 -8.83 4.11
CA GLN A 450 -4.48 -8.79 3.59
C GLN A 450 -3.65 -7.68 4.22
N VAL A 451 -4.30 -6.61 4.68
CA VAL A 451 -3.65 -5.49 5.37
C VAL A 451 -4.42 -5.14 6.64
N LEU A 452 -3.70 -5.13 7.75
CA LEU A 452 -4.18 -4.65 9.04
C LEU A 452 -3.20 -3.62 9.59
N ASP A 453 -3.70 -2.44 9.89
CA ASP A 453 -2.95 -1.39 10.56
C ASP A 453 -3.58 -1.05 11.91
N LEU A 454 -2.82 -1.27 12.98
CA LEU A 454 -3.17 -0.94 14.37
C LEU A 454 -2.17 0.06 14.98
N SER A 455 -1.36 0.74 14.15
CA SER A 455 -0.28 1.60 14.60
C SER A 455 -0.76 2.70 15.55
N GLY A 456 -0.04 2.91 16.66
CA GLY A 456 -0.38 3.91 17.67
C GLY A 456 -1.64 3.63 18.50
N SER A 457 -2.40 2.56 18.23
CA SER A 457 -3.58 2.16 19.00
C SER A 457 -3.19 1.26 20.17
N SER A 458 -2.21 1.68 20.99
CA SER A 458 -1.57 0.88 22.05
C SER A 458 -2.53 0.37 23.14
N ASN A 459 -3.69 0.99 23.31
CA ASN A 459 -4.73 0.52 24.24
C ASN A 459 -5.55 -0.66 23.71
N SER A 460 -5.57 -0.84 22.39
CA SER A 460 -6.41 -1.82 21.70
C SER A 460 -5.78 -3.19 21.54
N ILE A 461 -4.48 -3.32 21.81
CA ILE A 461 -3.74 -4.55 21.55
C ILE A 461 -2.84 -4.92 22.73
N ASN A 462 -2.86 -6.20 23.08
CA ASN A 462 -2.00 -6.86 24.04
C ASN A 462 -1.63 -8.24 23.49
N ASP A 463 -0.93 -9.04 24.29
CA ASP A 463 -0.50 -10.39 23.91
C ASP A 463 -1.66 -11.31 23.51
N GLU A 464 -2.78 -11.28 24.23
CA GLU A 464 -3.94 -12.11 23.88
C GLU A 464 -4.59 -11.66 22.56
N ALA A 465 -4.73 -10.36 22.34
CA ALA A 465 -5.36 -9.83 21.12
C ALA A 465 -4.53 -10.15 19.87
N ILE A 466 -3.21 -9.99 19.93
CA ILE A 466 -2.33 -10.28 18.79
C ILE A 466 -2.31 -11.77 18.44
N GLN A 467 -2.41 -12.66 19.42
CA GLN A 467 -2.54 -14.09 19.13
C GLN A 467 -3.85 -14.44 18.43
N MET A 468 -4.93 -13.67 18.63
CA MET A 468 -6.16 -13.84 17.87
C MET A 468 -6.00 -13.41 16.41
N ILE A 469 -5.22 -12.37 16.15
CA ILE A 469 -4.82 -11.98 14.79
C ILE A 469 -4.08 -13.15 14.14
N PHE A 470 -3.08 -13.72 14.82
CA PHE A 470 -2.32 -14.88 14.33
C PHE A 470 -3.15 -16.14 14.13
N ARG A 471 -4.23 -16.30 14.92
CA ARG A 471 -5.16 -17.42 14.80
C ARG A 471 -6.04 -17.33 13.56
N TYR A 472 -6.65 -16.17 13.32
CA TYR A 472 -7.75 -16.05 12.36
C TYR A 472 -7.35 -15.39 11.04
N GLN A 473 -6.27 -14.60 11.00
CA GLN A 473 -5.94 -13.72 9.87
C GLN A 473 -4.68 -14.17 9.12
N TRP A 474 -4.59 -15.46 8.82
CA TRP A 474 -3.43 -16.10 8.18
C TRP A 474 -3.10 -15.60 6.76
N LYS A 475 -4.05 -14.90 6.10
CA LYS A 475 -3.86 -14.27 4.78
C LYS A 475 -3.21 -12.88 4.81
N LEU A 476 -2.86 -12.39 6.00
CA LEU A 476 -2.22 -11.09 6.15
C LEU A 476 -0.87 -11.06 5.41
N LYS A 477 -0.73 -10.05 4.55
CA LYS A 477 0.52 -9.71 3.85
C LYS A 477 1.20 -8.51 4.49
N ARG A 478 0.45 -7.64 5.16
CA ARG A 478 0.97 -6.46 5.83
C ARG A 478 0.33 -6.32 7.21
N LEU A 479 1.17 -6.29 8.24
CA LEU A 479 0.75 -6.06 9.62
C LEU A 479 1.55 -4.90 10.20
N ASN A 480 0.86 -3.84 10.60
CA ASN A 480 1.47 -2.66 11.23
C ASN A 480 1.03 -2.56 12.70
N LEU A 481 2.02 -2.68 13.59
CA LEU A 481 1.91 -2.67 15.05
C LEU A 481 2.84 -1.61 15.66
N ASP A 482 3.15 -0.55 14.90
CA ASP A 482 4.00 0.53 15.40
C ASP A 482 3.44 1.11 16.72
N CYS A 483 4.33 1.32 17.69
CA CYS A 483 4.02 1.85 19.01
C CYS A 483 2.98 1.03 19.82
N CYS A 484 2.81 -0.27 19.54
CA CYS A 484 1.96 -1.17 20.31
C CYS A 484 2.67 -1.68 21.59
N ALA A 485 2.86 -0.76 22.53
CA ALA A 485 3.65 -0.90 23.76
C ALA A 485 3.32 -2.09 24.69
N LYS A 486 2.11 -2.65 24.63
CA LYS A 486 1.64 -3.74 25.51
C LYS A 486 1.92 -5.14 24.96
N ILE A 487 2.57 -5.24 23.79
CA ILE A 487 3.00 -6.52 23.21
C ILE A 487 4.35 -6.91 23.78
N THR A 488 4.44 -8.14 24.29
CA THR A 488 5.65 -8.77 24.81
C THR A 488 6.03 -9.99 23.98
N ASP A 489 7.12 -10.66 24.35
CA ASP A 489 7.48 -11.94 23.73
C ASP A 489 6.37 -13.01 23.86
N PHE A 490 5.53 -12.95 24.89
CA PHE A 490 4.41 -13.87 25.03
C PHE A 490 3.38 -13.69 23.92
N GLY A 491 3.08 -12.46 23.51
CA GLY A 491 2.17 -12.18 22.39
C GLY A 491 2.70 -12.71 21.06
N ILE A 492 3.99 -12.49 20.79
CA ILE A 492 4.64 -12.91 19.54
C ILE A 492 4.81 -14.42 19.46
N THR A 493 5.23 -15.05 20.57
CA THR A 493 5.61 -16.47 20.60
C THR A 493 4.49 -17.41 21.02
N GLY A 494 3.52 -16.92 21.78
CA GLY A 494 2.50 -17.72 22.45
C GLY A 494 3.02 -18.55 23.62
N TYR A 495 4.33 -18.55 23.92
CA TYR A 495 4.90 -19.34 25.01
C TYR A 495 5.20 -18.45 26.22
N SER A 496 4.54 -18.71 27.35
CA SER A 496 4.91 -18.07 28.61
C SER A 496 5.90 -18.96 29.38
N GLU A 497 7.01 -18.41 29.83
CA GLU A 497 7.89 -19.09 30.81
C GLU A 497 7.38 -18.93 32.25
N HIS A 498 6.43 -18.02 32.50
CA HIS A 498 6.01 -17.59 33.85
C HIS A 498 4.49 -17.51 34.08
N SER A 499 3.63 -17.94 33.16
CA SER A 499 2.18 -17.90 33.40
C SER A 499 1.66 -19.25 33.90
N GLU A 500 0.83 -19.21 34.94
CA GLU A 500 0.01 -20.35 35.39
C GLU A 500 -0.90 -20.89 34.25
N LEU A 501 -1.12 -20.12 33.18
CA LEU A 501 -1.80 -20.55 31.95
C LEU A 501 -1.01 -21.61 31.16
N GLY A 502 0.32 -21.70 31.31
CA GLY A 502 1.12 -22.76 30.70
C GLY A 502 0.77 -24.17 31.21
N ASN A 503 0.10 -24.26 32.37
CA ASN A 503 -0.41 -25.52 32.94
C ASN A 503 -1.86 -25.86 32.50
N CYS A 504 -2.51 -25.00 31.72
CA CYS A 504 -3.80 -25.33 31.12
C CYS A 504 -3.57 -26.27 29.93
N LYS A 505 -3.83 -27.57 30.12
CA LYS A 505 -3.66 -28.66 29.13
C LYS A 505 -4.36 -28.45 27.76
N ASN A 506 -5.09 -27.34 27.57
CA ASN A 506 -5.84 -26.98 26.36
C ASN A 506 -5.44 -25.63 25.73
N TYR A 507 -4.39 -24.95 26.21
CA TYR A 507 -3.93 -23.70 25.60
C TYR A 507 -3.10 -24.00 24.34
N VAL A 508 -3.63 -23.70 23.16
CA VAL A 508 -2.93 -23.78 21.88
C VAL A 508 -2.34 -22.39 21.59
N PRO A 509 -1.01 -22.19 21.69
CA PRO A 509 -0.40 -20.91 21.43
C PRO A 509 -0.43 -20.60 19.92
N TYR A 510 -1.03 -19.47 19.56
CA TYR A 510 -0.93 -18.92 18.20
C TYR A 510 0.21 -17.92 18.19
N ASN A 511 1.08 -17.99 17.18
CA ASN A 511 2.28 -17.16 17.14
C ASN A 511 2.47 -16.55 15.75
N LEU A 512 3.44 -15.65 15.63
CA LEU A 512 3.71 -14.91 14.41
C LEU A 512 3.96 -15.83 13.19
N ASN A 513 4.50 -17.03 13.39
CA ASN A 513 4.79 -17.97 12.31
C ASN A 513 3.53 -18.49 11.59
N ASN A 514 2.33 -18.24 12.11
CA ASN A 514 1.08 -18.56 11.43
C ASN A 514 0.84 -17.66 10.19
N LEU A 515 1.45 -16.47 10.13
CA LEU A 515 1.29 -15.54 9.02
C LEU A 515 2.30 -15.84 7.89
N LYS A 516 2.19 -17.00 7.24
CA LYS A 516 3.19 -17.47 6.25
C LYS A 516 3.35 -16.59 5.02
N ASP A 517 2.29 -15.89 4.63
CA ASP A 517 2.28 -14.98 3.48
C ASP A 517 2.68 -13.54 3.85
N LEU A 518 3.16 -13.30 5.08
CA LEU A 518 3.49 -11.97 5.56
C LEU A 518 4.71 -11.40 4.84
N ARG A 519 4.54 -10.22 4.23
CA ARG A 519 5.57 -9.52 3.44
C ARG A 519 6.05 -8.24 4.11
N TYR A 520 5.21 -7.63 4.93
CA TYR A 520 5.50 -6.41 5.68
C TYR A 520 5.12 -6.61 7.14
N LEU A 521 6.09 -6.39 8.03
CA LEU A 521 5.88 -6.37 9.47
C LEU A 521 6.51 -5.11 10.06
N ASN A 522 5.71 -4.34 10.77
CA ASN A 522 6.20 -3.22 11.56
C ASN A 522 5.86 -3.44 13.03
N ILE A 523 6.88 -3.65 13.86
CA ILE A 523 6.78 -3.76 15.33
C ILE A 523 7.61 -2.68 16.02
N SER A 524 7.90 -1.59 15.29
CA SER A 524 8.63 -0.44 15.83
C SER A 524 7.99 0.07 17.13
N GLY A 525 8.81 0.45 18.10
CA GLY A 525 8.33 0.95 19.39
C GLY A 525 7.65 -0.10 20.29
N CYS A 526 7.63 -1.38 19.91
CA CYS A 526 7.25 -2.49 20.80
C CYS A 526 8.43 -2.82 21.73
N TYR A 527 8.66 -1.97 22.74
CA TYR A 527 9.86 -2.00 23.57
C TYR A 527 10.00 -3.22 24.50
N GLN A 528 8.94 -4.02 24.68
CA GLN A 528 8.98 -5.24 25.50
C GLN A 528 9.33 -6.51 24.71
N ILE A 529 9.58 -6.40 23.40
CA ILE A 529 10.04 -7.52 22.57
C ILE A 529 11.56 -7.70 22.76
N THR A 530 12.00 -8.94 22.96
CA THR A 530 13.40 -9.30 23.16
C THR A 530 13.85 -10.36 22.16
N ASP A 531 15.10 -10.81 22.28
CA ASP A 531 15.65 -11.93 21.49
C ASP A 531 14.80 -13.19 21.55
N LYS A 532 14.01 -13.42 22.61
CA LYS A 532 13.13 -14.59 22.71
C LYS A 532 12.19 -14.69 21.50
N SER A 533 11.56 -13.58 21.12
CA SER A 533 10.72 -13.51 19.92
C SER A 533 11.53 -13.75 18.66
N LEU A 534 12.67 -13.07 18.51
CA LEU A 534 13.51 -13.15 17.31
C LEU A 534 14.06 -14.56 17.07
N LEU A 535 14.39 -15.28 18.14
CA LEU A 535 14.90 -16.65 18.10
C LEU A 535 13.78 -17.66 17.75
N LYS A 536 12.61 -17.54 18.38
CA LYS A 536 11.55 -18.55 18.30
C LYS A 536 10.56 -18.33 17.15
N CYS A 537 10.27 -17.08 16.78
CA CYS A 537 9.11 -16.74 15.95
C CYS A 537 9.44 -15.69 14.89
N PHE A 538 10.22 -16.05 13.88
CA PHE A 538 10.49 -15.27 12.66
C PHE A 538 10.76 -16.20 11.47
N ASP A 539 10.01 -17.31 11.37
CA ASP A 539 10.08 -18.25 10.25
C ASP A 539 9.09 -17.81 9.15
N LEU A 540 9.36 -16.63 8.59
CA LEU A 540 8.53 -15.90 7.62
C LEU A 540 9.27 -15.84 6.26
N PRO A 541 9.10 -16.86 5.40
CA PRO A 541 9.91 -17.00 4.18
C PRO A 541 9.66 -15.88 3.16
N ASP A 542 8.48 -15.25 3.20
CA ASP A 542 8.06 -14.22 2.25
C ASP A 542 8.28 -12.78 2.77
N LEU A 543 8.89 -12.61 3.94
CA LEU A 543 9.08 -11.30 4.56
C LEU A 543 10.06 -10.44 3.76
N LYS A 544 9.59 -9.27 3.31
CA LYS A 544 10.37 -8.32 2.49
C LYS A 544 10.68 -7.03 3.23
N GLU A 545 9.79 -6.58 4.10
CA GLU A 545 9.92 -5.30 4.80
C GLU A 545 9.74 -5.55 6.29
N LEU A 546 10.77 -5.23 7.07
CA LEU A 546 10.77 -5.36 8.51
C LEU A 546 11.19 -4.05 9.17
N ASN A 547 10.37 -3.57 10.09
CA ASN A 547 10.71 -2.46 10.97
C ASN A 547 10.72 -2.91 12.44
N ILE A 548 11.90 -2.88 13.04
CA ILE A 548 12.16 -3.13 14.47
C ILE A 548 12.77 -1.89 15.15
N SER A 549 12.59 -0.69 14.59
CA SER A 549 13.12 0.53 15.18
C SER A 549 12.60 0.75 16.59
N ARG A 550 13.44 1.27 17.49
CA ARG A 550 13.10 1.47 18.93
C ARG A 550 12.75 0.17 19.68
N CYS A 551 13.11 -1.00 19.17
CA CYS A 551 13.06 -2.28 19.91
C CYS A 551 14.37 -2.47 20.71
N HIS A 552 14.55 -1.68 21.77
CA HIS A 552 15.83 -1.55 22.50
C HIS A 552 16.36 -2.84 23.16
N ASN A 553 15.53 -3.88 23.30
CA ASN A 553 15.89 -5.14 23.95
C ASN A 553 16.20 -6.28 22.96
N CYS A 554 16.21 -6.00 21.66
CA CYS A 554 16.67 -6.92 20.63
C CYS A 554 18.18 -6.75 20.44
N THR A 555 18.94 -7.82 20.74
CA THR A 555 20.40 -7.82 20.65
C THR A 555 20.91 -8.37 19.33
N GLU A 556 22.22 -8.29 19.10
CA GLU A 556 22.90 -8.89 17.95
C GLU A 556 22.54 -10.37 17.77
N VAL A 557 22.42 -11.13 18.87
CA VAL A 557 22.10 -12.58 18.83
C VAL A 557 20.71 -12.82 18.23
N GLY A 558 19.71 -12.06 18.69
CA GLY A 558 18.35 -12.15 18.15
C GLY A 558 18.28 -11.72 16.69
N ILE A 559 18.91 -10.59 16.35
CA ILE A 559 18.96 -10.06 14.97
C ILE A 559 19.63 -11.07 14.04
N GLN A 560 20.75 -11.67 14.44
CA GLN A 560 21.46 -12.68 13.65
C GLN A 560 20.57 -13.91 13.36
N SER A 561 19.79 -14.37 14.35
CA SER A 561 18.86 -15.47 14.14
C SER A 561 17.74 -15.10 13.17
N LEU A 562 17.16 -13.91 13.35
CA LEU A 562 16.08 -13.40 12.52
C LEU A 562 16.47 -13.34 11.04
N ILE A 563 17.62 -12.74 10.71
CA ILE A 563 18.03 -12.55 9.30
C ILE A 563 18.41 -13.87 8.61
N LYS A 564 18.87 -14.87 9.37
CA LYS A 564 19.10 -16.23 8.84
C LYS A 564 17.77 -16.92 8.48
N LYS A 565 16.71 -16.65 9.23
CA LYS A 565 15.36 -17.21 9.01
C LYS A 565 14.56 -16.43 7.96
N CYS A 566 14.83 -15.13 7.80
CA CYS A 566 14.17 -14.23 6.84
C CYS A 566 15.17 -13.66 5.80
N PRO A 567 15.78 -14.48 4.93
CA PRO A 567 16.84 -14.03 4.01
C PRO A 567 16.35 -13.13 2.86
N PHE A 568 15.04 -13.04 2.62
CA PHE A 568 14.45 -12.30 1.50
C PHE A 568 14.12 -10.84 1.80
N ILE A 569 14.48 -10.34 2.99
CA ILE A 569 14.26 -8.95 3.37
C ILE A 569 14.95 -7.99 2.38
N GLU A 570 14.17 -7.04 1.87
CA GLU A 570 14.57 -5.99 0.93
C GLU A 570 14.62 -4.63 1.64
N GLN A 571 13.86 -4.43 2.72
CA GLN A 571 13.90 -3.21 3.53
C GLN A 571 13.98 -3.57 5.02
N LEU A 572 15.00 -3.03 5.69
CA LEU A 572 15.22 -3.23 7.12
C LEU A 572 15.40 -1.88 7.82
N ASP A 573 14.61 -1.66 8.86
CA ASP A 573 14.73 -0.51 9.75
C ASP A 573 15.07 -0.97 11.17
N MET A 574 16.25 -0.58 11.62
CA MET A 574 16.76 -0.81 12.98
C MET A 574 17.11 0.53 13.67
N SER A 575 16.52 1.63 13.19
CA SER A 575 16.78 2.96 13.74
C SER A 575 16.51 3.00 15.25
N GLU A 576 17.28 3.82 15.97
CA GLU A 576 17.15 4.04 17.41
C GLU A 576 17.29 2.76 18.27
N CYS A 577 17.92 1.70 17.73
CA CYS A 577 18.32 0.50 18.50
C CYS A 577 19.78 0.63 19.00
N SER A 578 20.09 1.79 19.57
CA SER A 578 21.46 2.32 19.72
C SER A 578 22.42 1.44 20.52
N ARG A 579 21.94 0.59 21.44
CA ARG A 579 22.81 -0.25 22.28
C ARG A 579 23.32 -1.51 21.60
N HIS A 580 22.60 -2.03 20.60
CA HIS A 580 22.82 -3.38 20.08
C HIS A 580 23.07 -3.46 18.57
N VAL A 581 22.87 -2.36 17.85
CA VAL A 581 23.25 -2.25 16.44
C VAL A 581 24.68 -1.73 16.35
N THR A 582 25.63 -2.67 16.28
CA THR A 582 27.08 -2.44 16.17
C THR A 582 27.57 -2.72 14.74
N ASP A 583 28.85 -2.43 14.46
CA ASP A 583 29.47 -2.82 13.18
C ASP A 583 29.37 -4.33 12.89
N SER A 584 29.52 -5.19 13.91
CA SER A 584 29.31 -6.64 13.79
C SER A 584 27.88 -6.98 13.36
N THR A 585 26.88 -6.34 13.97
CA THR A 585 25.48 -6.51 13.56
C THR A 585 25.28 -6.15 12.08
N ILE A 586 25.87 -5.05 11.60
CA ILE A 586 25.78 -4.63 10.20
C ILE A 586 26.53 -5.58 9.26
N GLU A 587 27.70 -6.08 9.64
CA GLU A 587 28.44 -7.07 8.85
C GLU A 587 27.56 -8.30 8.60
N ILE A 588 26.94 -8.85 9.65
CA ILE A 588 26.06 -10.01 9.55
C ILE A 588 24.83 -9.67 8.69
N VAL A 589 24.15 -8.55 8.95
CA VAL A 589 22.98 -8.11 8.16
C VAL A 589 23.31 -8.04 6.68
N THR A 590 24.39 -7.36 6.32
CA THR A 590 24.79 -7.14 4.93
C THR A 590 25.21 -8.45 4.25
N LYS A 591 25.84 -9.37 4.98
CA LYS A 591 26.26 -10.69 4.47
C LYS A 591 25.10 -11.62 4.13
N TYR A 592 24.06 -11.66 4.96
CA TYR A 592 22.92 -12.57 4.74
C TYR A 592 21.83 -11.94 3.88
N LEU A 593 21.53 -10.64 4.04
CA LEU A 593 20.48 -9.95 3.30
C LEU A 593 21.00 -9.39 1.98
N THR A 594 21.36 -10.27 1.05
CA THR A 594 21.95 -9.90 -0.24
C THR A 594 21.00 -9.14 -1.18
N ARG A 595 19.69 -9.11 -0.88
CA ARG A 595 18.64 -8.43 -1.65
C ARG A 595 18.25 -7.06 -1.07
N LEU A 596 18.98 -6.58 -0.05
CA LEU A 596 18.66 -5.35 0.65
C LEU A 596 18.71 -4.14 -0.29
N GLU A 597 17.60 -3.42 -0.38
CA GLU A 597 17.42 -2.19 -1.16
C GLU A 597 17.37 -0.95 -0.27
N ILE A 598 16.84 -1.06 0.95
CA ILE A 598 16.74 0.05 1.90
C ILE A 598 17.22 -0.42 3.29
N LEU A 599 18.19 0.31 3.84
CA LEU A 599 18.69 0.10 5.20
C LEU A 599 18.59 1.39 5.99
N LYS A 600 17.90 1.34 7.14
CA LYS A 600 17.75 2.49 8.03
C LYS A 600 18.36 2.19 9.40
N LEU A 601 19.29 3.04 9.79
CA LEU A 601 20.14 2.94 10.97
C LEU A 601 20.18 4.27 11.75
N ASN A 602 19.19 5.17 11.58
CA ASN A 602 19.25 6.49 12.19
C ASN A 602 19.39 6.36 13.72
N GLY A 603 20.25 7.17 14.34
CA GLY A 603 20.47 7.14 15.78
C GLY A 603 21.11 5.83 16.31
N CYS A 604 21.74 5.03 15.45
CA CYS A 604 22.55 3.90 15.89
C CYS A 604 23.94 4.42 16.28
N ASP A 605 24.17 4.62 17.57
CA ASP A 605 25.41 5.21 18.09
C ASP A 605 26.54 4.19 18.31
N GLN A 606 26.47 2.98 17.75
CA GLN A 606 27.55 1.98 17.90
C GLN A 606 28.07 1.50 16.54
N ILE A 607 27.65 2.14 15.45
CA ILE A 607 28.19 1.90 14.12
C ILE A 607 29.24 2.96 13.79
N THR A 608 30.29 2.54 13.10
CA THR A 608 31.39 3.38 12.64
C THR A 608 31.53 3.31 11.12
N ASP A 609 32.62 3.86 10.58
CA ASP A 609 32.93 3.75 9.15
C ASP A 609 33.14 2.29 8.70
N GLU A 610 33.40 1.34 9.62
CA GLU A 610 33.48 -0.10 9.32
C GLU A 610 32.16 -0.67 8.77
N SER A 611 31.02 -0.23 9.31
CA SER A 611 29.70 -0.54 8.75
C SER A 611 29.57 -0.13 7.28
N LEU A 612 30.15 1.03 6.90
CA LEU A 612 30.07 1.51 5.52
C LEU A 612 30.87 0.62 4.57
N GLU A 613 32.03 0.10 4.99
CA GLU A 613 32.83 -0.84 4.20
C GLU A 613 32.12 -2.19 4.06
N SER A 614 31.48 -2.70 5.13
CA SER A 614 30.65 -3.91 5.07
C SER A 614 29.50 -3.78 4.07
N ILE A 615 28.79 -2.64 4.11
CA ILE A 615 27.70 -2.34 3.18
C ILE A 615 28.21 -2.29 1.74
N LYS A 616 29.33 -1.60 1.49
CA LYS A 616 29.95 -1.47 0.17
C LYS A 616 30.31 -2.82 -0.43
N PHE A 617 30.84 -3.73 0.38
CA PHE A 617 31.30 -5.04 -0.07
C PHE A 617 30.15 -6.00 -0.36
N ASN A 618 29.15 -6.06 0.52
CA ASN A 618 28.09 -7.07 0.47
C ASN A 618 26.81 -6.62 -0.24
N CYS A 619 26.40 -5.35 -0.12
CA CYS A 619 25.07 -4.89 -0.55
C CYS A 619 25.05 -4.26 -1.95
N LYS A 620 25.17 -5.10 -2.99
CA LYS A 620 25.21 -4.66 -4.39
C LYS A 620 23.93 -3.99 -4.91
N TYR A 621 22.79 -4.23 -4.26
CA TYR A 621 21.48 -3.72 -4.67
C TYR A 621 20.95 -2.58 -3.78
N LEU A 622 21.73 -2.12 -2.80
CA LEU A 622 21.29 -1.08 -1.86
C LEU A 622 21.07 0.24 -2.58
N LYS A 623 19.85 0.78 -2.45
CA LYS A 623 19.44 2.04 -3.07
C LYS A 623 19.44 3.18 -2.05
N SER A 624 18.99 2.93 -0.82
CA SER A 624 18.86 3.97 0.19
C SER A 624 19.45 3.55 1.54
N LEU A 625 20.31 4.39 2.09
CA LEU A 625 20.88 4.26 3.42
C LEU A 625 20.50 5.48 4.27
N PHE A 626 20.01 5.25 5.48
CA PHE A 626 19.70 6.32 6.43
C PHE A 626 20.56 6.15 7.68
N ILE A 627 21.46 7.10 7.91
CA ILE A 627 22.47 7.08 8.98
C ILE A 627 22.48 8.41 9.75
N ARG A 628 21.37 9.15 9.73
CA ARG A 628 21.28 10.41 10.48
C ARG A 628 21.48 10.16 11.95
N ARG A 629 22.21 11.06 12.60
CA ARG A 629 22.51 11.00 14.04
C ARG A 629 23.30 9.74 14.45
N CYS A 630 24.08 9.13 13.55
CA CYS A 630 25.05 8.09 13.90
C CYS A 630 26.39 8.75 14.26
N ARG A 631 26.62 9.00 15.55
CA ARG A 631 27.67 9.92 16.02
C ARG A 631 29.11 9.46 15.77
N PHE A 632 29.35 8.19 15.50
CA PHE A 632 30.69 7.62 15.30
C PHE A 632 31.01 7.29 13.83
N ILE A 633 30.12 7.63 12.90
CA ILE A 633 30.47 7.73 11.48
C ILE A 633 31.16 9.07 11.29
N ILE A 634 32.49 9.05 11.19
CA ILE A 634 33.33 10.26 11.09
C ILE A 634 33.43 10.70 9.62
N ASN A 635 33.16 9.80 8.67
CA ASN A 635 33.17 10.14 7.26
C ASN A 635 32.12 11.21 6.93
N ASN A 636 32.60 12.43 6.68
CA ASN A 636 31.77 13.59 6.32
C ASN A 636 31.10 13.44 4.94
N ASN A 637 31.56 12.51 4.10
CA ASN A 637 30.99 12.22 2.79
C ASN A 637 30.88 10.71 2.52
N PRO A 638 29.89 10.01 3.10
CA PRO A 638 29.69 8.57 2.91
C PRO A 638 29.54 8.13 1.44
N PHE A 639 29.21 9.04 0.53
CA PHE A 639 29.14 8.76 -0.91
C PHE A 639 30.51 8.42 -1.52
N GLU A 640 31.63 8.80 -0.90
CA GLU A 640 32.96 8.41 -1.38
C GLU A 640 33.20 6.90 -1.25
N VAL A 641 32.68 6.33 -0.16
CA VAL A 641 32.77 4.89 0.15
C VAL A 641 31.68 4.12 -0.60
N LEU A 642 30.45 4.64 -0.58
CA LEU A 642 29.24 3.97 -1.07
C LEU A 642 28.80 4.48 -2.45
N LYS A 643 29.69 4.38 -3.44
CA LYS A 643 29.45 4.87 -4.81
C LYS A 643 28.21 4.29 -5.50
N ASN A 644 27.75 3.11 -5.07
CA ASN A 644 26.61 2.40 -5.65
C ASN A 644 25.27 2.72 -4.95
N VAL A 645 25.29 3.40 -3.80
CA VAL A 645 24.09 3.71 -3.02
C VAL A 645 23.50 5.04 -3.49
N LYS A 646 22.22 5.02 -3.88
CA LYS A 646 21.56 6.16 -4.55
C LYS A 646 21.20 7.31 -3.61
N TYR A 647 20.84 7.00 -2.38
CA TYR A 647 20.41 7.98 -1.40
C TYR A 647 21.07 7.69 -0.06
N ILE A 648 21.90 8.61 0.42
CA ILE A 648 22.42 8.56 1.79
C ILE A 648 21.85 9.74 2.54
N TYR A 649 21.04 9.45 3.55
CA TYR A 649 20.54 10.44 4.49
C TYR A 649 21.46 10.43 5.69
N ASN A 650 22.54 11.22 5.60
CA ASN A 650 23.50 11.49 6.67
C ASN A 650 23.05 12.67 7.53
#